data_AF-A0A8R2H726-F1
#
_entry.id   AF-A0A8R2H726-F1
#
_cell.length_a   1.000
_cell.length_b   1.000
_cell.length_c   1.000
_cell.angle_alpha   90.00
_cell.angle_beta   90.00
_cell.angle_gamma   90.00
#
_symmetry.space_group_name_H-M   'P 1'
#
loop_
_entity.id
_entity.type
_entity.pdbx_description
1 polymer ?
#
loop_
_entity_poly.entity_id
_entity_poly.type
_entity_poly.pdbx_seq_one_letter_code
_entity_poly.pdbx_strand_id
1 'polypeptide(L)'
;MTTANPIGDDALRISDHKPLITYAGDKELFENLKLVLSQSLSQEPIEWRRQYGRPMKMVTLSTDFVPFNKDAVAEQIGSRNLVGRPIMHTFWTQCLDVEVYKSLLRDEIDKWMNEMNKHNIIDWVIVVVETYDLRKHSKLLPRTTVFDKIKSDFAEKKADRCLSVINPPKSEVRCGSSAWRALITNVRLLILSAFDRLFLKYEDNIRNYREQRNDPSWSFCKYFLYQEELAFALEMLGIHDEALVQYDELDAMFTQFILNSQVGNVPQWLTEFQVVLEWWSAVLFMKNISRKQREAIKIRKLSLLEFRCYLFSRQASLLMAASKPWIVAERALIFLHQAVSDLKTLEIECPQGSVACWVLQCCAQVLVICQSVKKPEHLEECSHHTAPLLYYSLKKLYELGDLCGLLPGSVQTSEQLHTVQVLCGGMQSGHDLTTATESVATLKTALSSSETFSKHYLDIAELAISTYKHNKLMRCAHSLVGLELAKFYTLSGDTTKRTMFLVKALKLFEQDNWKLLIVQTNLELVKCFKKIGNVDQFVKTCLQLASSAECNLKVRQDHFDQMSRMIQDSNIECIYPTDNVIVLAQIDVKCNNEESNYPSTVSLKFKSNLPKTVLCPKIAISVVIGSALKKMKSKLSLVKSTYSYDINKGNILPMTYNHNYQQDGHFASTGITCLNQKSYLRRQDSQRRKPSMNYNKNDYHDIISANNVNIQPGMNSIDLTLNNSNNIESGIYFLDKLSVILQPRLELMTSIPFGLMFALKNINSTAQLVLPVNKCLFAGIEEMSTLSLQFGTKLKKIVEKIRLHSTPGLTFCLEDRTEFCSEMYVKSPLSMNSSHSVSLPIKFFAQLPPLKDHPRIVQHKLWIKCETSSGDEEMICVSIDFNLPLTVTHRLHTCHYRKFVGINIACHTDWSLALMIPEIIGVSPTNSVVELTSLNPTCDPLTAEDCMLWI
;
A
#
# COMPACT_ATOMS: atom_id res chain seq x y z
N MET A 1 29.70 -43.49 6.22
CA MET A 1 29.01 -44.80 6.32
C MET A 1 27.52 -44.52 6.35
N THR A 2 26.88 -44.74 5.20
CA THR A 2 25.46 -44.48 4.93
C THR A 2 24.62 -45.62 5.47
N THR A 3 23.82 -45.36 6.50
CA THR A 3 22.79 -46.29 6.98
C THR A 3 21.62 -46.27 6.01
N ALA A 4 21.67 -47.16 5.02
CA ALA A 4 20.48 -47.56 4.27
C ALA A 4 19.59 -48.34 5.24
N ASN A 5 18.51 -47.72 5.72
CA ASN A 5 17.44 -48.45 6.38
C ASN A 5 16.85 -49.46 5.37
N PRO A 6 16.68 -50.74 5.74
CA PRO A 6 15.96 -51.68 4.90
C PRO A 6 14.48 -51.29 4.96
N ILE A 7 13.94 -50.77 3.87
CA ILE A 7 12.49 -50.52 3.73
C ILE A 7 11.89 -51.79 3.13
N GLY A 8 10.81 -52.28 3.74
CA GLY A 8 10.18 -53.57 3.41
C GLY A 8 9.73 -53.73 1.95
N ASP A 9 9.53 -54.98 1.56
CA ASP A 9 9.22 -55.52 0.21
C ASP A 9 8.01 -54.92 -0.56
N ASP A 10 7.31 -53.93 0.01
CA ASP A 10 6.01 -53.42 -0.48
C ASP A 10 6.08 -52.16 -1.38
N ALA A 11 7.26 -51.57 -1.59
CA ALA A 11 7.41 -50.30 -2.30
C ALA A 11 8.12 -50.43 -3.68
N LEU A 12 7.52 -49.90 -4.75
CA LEU A 12 8.10 -49.79 -6.09
C LEU A 12 8.82 -48.45 -6.26
N ARG A 13 10.12 -48.47 -6.58
CA ARG A 13 10.93 -47.28 -6.89
C ARG A 13 11.15 -47.14 -8.38
N ILE A 14 10.49 -46.17 -9.00
CA ILE A 14 10.60 -45.96 -10.45
C ILE A 14 11.79 -45.11 -10.83
N SER A 15 12.22 -44.22 -9.95
CA SER A 15 13.49 -43.48 -10.07
C SER A 15 14.72 -44.39 -10.18
N ASP A 16 14.62 -45.62 -9.68
CA ASP A 16 15.72 -46.60 -9.68
C ASP A 16 15.69 -47.48 -10.95
N HIS A 17 14.58 -47.45 -11.70
CA HIS A 17 14.48 -48.12 -12.99
C HIS A 17 15.14 -47.27 -14.07
N LYS A 18 15.90 -47.93 -14.92
CA LYS A 18 16.64 -47.32 -16.02
C LYS A 18 16.27 -47.96 -17.35
N PRO A 19 16.42 -47.25 -18.48
CA PRO A 19 16.30 -47.85 -19.80
C PRO A 19 17.21 -49.06 -19.93
N LEU A 20 16.63 -50.20 -20.29
CA LEU A 20 17.37 -51.44 -20.49
C LEU A 20 17.89 -51.52 -21.93
N ILE A 21 19.16 -51.88 -22.08
CA ILE A 21 19.80 -52.13 -23.37
C ILE A 21 20.37 -53.54 -23.33
N THR A 22 20.09 -54.34 -24.37
CA THR A 22 20.71 -55.68 -24.43
C THR A 22 22.07 -55.63 -25.11
N TYR A 23 23.01 -56.48 -24.68
CA TYR A 23 24.26 -56.69 -25.39
C TYR A 23 24.44 -58.15 -25.85
N ALA A 24 25.00 -58.33 -27.04
CA ALA A 24 25.32 -59.60 -27.68
C ALA A 24 26.72 -59.55 -28.33
N GLY A 25 27.27 -60.69 -28.71
CA GLY A 25 28.63 -60.82 -29.26
C GLY A 25 29.67 -61.13 -28.18
N ASP A 26 30.79 -60.40 -28.19
CA ASP A 26 31.89 -60.57 -27.25
C ASP A 26 31.55 -60.02 -25.85
N LYS A 27 31.23 -60.93 -24.92
CA LYS A 27 30.78 -60.59 -23.56
C LYS A 27 31.90 -60.04 -22.68
N GLU A 28 33.12 -60.57 -22.80
CA GLU A 28 34.25 -60.15 -21.99
C GLU A 28 34.69 -58.73 -22.37
N LEU A 29 34.68 -58.43 -23.68
CA LEU A 29 34.91 -57.09 -24.19
C LEU A 29 33.88 -56.08 -23.64
N PHE A 30 32.60 -56.45 -23.66
CA PHE A 30 31.53 -55.55 -23.22
C PHE A 30 31.59 -55.26 -21.71
N GLU A 31 31.80 -56.26 -20.85
CA GLU A 31 31.87 -56.04 -19.40
C GLU A 31 33.02 -55.09 -19.01
N ASN A 32 34.14 -55.10 -19.74
CA ASN A 32 35.24 -54.15 -19.55
C ASN A 32 34.84 -52.69 -19.90
N LEU A 33 33.95 -52.50 -20.89
CA LEU A 33 33.51 -51.18 -21.35
C LEU A 33 32.25 -50.66 -20.65
N LYS A 34 31.46 -51.56 -20.06
CA LYS A 34 30.15 -51.30 -19.45
C LYS A 34 30.15 -50.15 -18.44
N LEU A 35 31.13 -50.13 -17.53
CA LEU A 35 31.23 -49.07 -16.51
C LEU A 35 31.48 -47.71 -17.17
N VAL A 36 32.43 -47.63 -18.10
CA VAL A 36 32.76 -46.41 -18.83
C VAL A 36 31.58 -45.94 -19.70
N LEU A 37 30.86 -46.86 -20.34
CA LEU A 37 29.65 -46.58 -21.14
C LEU A 37 28.53 -46.01 -20.26
N SER A 38 28.22 -46.64 -19.13
CA SER A 38 27.16 -46.17 -18.23
C SER A 38 27.44 -44.77 -17.68
N GLN A 39 28.69 -44.50 -17.30
CA GLN A 39 29.10 -43.18 -16.82
C GLN A 39 29.03 -42.14 -17.94
N SER A 40 29.58 -42.47 -19.11
CA SER A 40 29.59 -41.57 -20.27
C SER A 40 28.18 -41.22 -20.73
N LEU A 41 27.25 -42.17 -20.77
CA LEU A 41 25.87 -41.91 -21.18
C LEU A 41 25.15 -40.92 -20.25
N SER A 42 25.37 -41.04 -18.93
CA SER A 42 24.74 -40.19 -17.90
C SER A 42 25.33 -38.78 -17.74
N GLN A 43 26.50 -38.48 -18.32
CA GLN A 43 27.23 -37.24 -18.03
C GLN A 43 26.66 -35.97 -18.67
N GLU A 44 26.16 -36.05 -19.91
CA GLU A 44 25.68 -34.88 -20.64
C GLU A 44 24.21 -35.08 -21.02
N PRO A 45 23.35 -34.07 -20.75
CA PRO A 45 21.98 -34.10 -21.21
C PRO A 45 21.92 -33.91 -22.72
N ILE A 46 21.02 -34.62 -23.39
CA ILE A 46 20.82 -34.52 -24.84
C ILE A 46 19.45 -33.88 -25.14
N GLU A 47 19.40 -33.09 -26.22
CA GLU A 47 18.17 -32.53 -26.72
C GLU A 47 17.30 -33.64 -27.33
N TRP A 48 16.13 -33.85 -26.74
CA TRP A 48 15.11 -34.73 -27.27
C TRP A 48 14.00 -33.90 -27.91
N ARG A 49 13.81 -34.13 -29.22
CA ARG A 49 12.75 -33.49 -30.02
C ARG A 49 11.75 -34.55 -30.46
N ARG A 50 10.65 -34.66 -29.71
CA ARG A 50 9.54 -35.53 -30.06
C ARG A 50 8.83 -35.03 -31.33
N GLN A 51 8.24 -35.95 -32.08
CA GLN A 51 7.37 -35.62 -33.22
C GLN A 51 6.08 -34.95 -32.72
N TYR A 52 5.38 -34.17 -33.57
CA TYR A 52 4.14 -33.42 -33.27
C TYR A 52 4.26 -32.20 -32.34
N GLY A 53 5.08 -31.21 -32.70
CA GLY A 53 4.98 -29.85 -32.13
C GLY A 53 5.29 -29.70 -30.64
N ARG A 54 5.74 -30.76 -29.95
CA ARG A 54 6.13 -30.70 -28.54
C ARG A 54 7.44 -29.91 -28.38
N PRO A 55 7.59 -29.13 -27.29
CA PRO A 55 8.80 -28.36 -27.04
C PRO A 55 10.00 -29.30 -26.85
N MET A 56 11.19 -28.85 -27.27
CA MET A 56 12.43 -29.57 -27.04
C MET A 56 12.70 -29.73 -25.53
N LYS A 57 13.16 -30.91 -25.11
CA LYS A 57 13.48 -31.21 -23.70
C LYS A 57 14.90 -31.76 -23.58
N MET A 58 15.57 -31.42 -22.48
CA MET A 58 16.88 -31.97 -22.14
C MET A 58 16.69 -33.25 -21.34
N VAL A 59 17.25 -34.35 -21.82
CA VAL A 59 17.11 -35.69 -21.20
C VAL A 59 18.49 -36.22 -20.81
N THR A 60 18.63 -36.66 -19.57
CA THR A 60 19.83 -37.35 -19.09
C THR A 60 19.56 -38.84 -19.04
N LEU A 61 20.24 -39.61 -19.91
CA LEU A 61 20.03 -41.05 -20.02
C LEU A 61 20.97 -41.81 -19.09
N SER A 62 20.42 -42.42 -18.04
CA SER A 62 21.13 -43.39 -17.21
C SER A 62 20.63 -44.78 -17.57
N THR A 63 21.42 -45.61 -18.26
CA THR A 63 20.98 -46.90 -18.83
C THR A 63 21.57 -48.09 -18.08
N ASP A 64 20.84 -49.21 -18.05
CA ASP A 64 21.34 -50.50 -17.56
C ASP A 64 21.47 -51.50 -18.71
N PHE A 65 22.45 -52.40 -18.60
CA PHE A 65 22.79 -53.36 -19.66
C PHE A 65 22.57 -54.81 -19.21
N VAL A 66 21.86 -55.58 -20.04
CA VAL A 66 21.47 -56.99 -19.77
C VAL A 66 21.92 -57.87 -20.93
N PRO A 67 22.41 -59.11 -20.71
CA PRO A 67 22.76 -60.00 -21.82
C PRO A 67 21.53 -60.31 -22.69
N PHE A 68 21.70 -60.36 -24.00
CA PHE A 68 20.64 -60.71 -24.94
C PHE A 68 20.12 -62.13 -24.68
N ASN A 69 18.81 -62.26 -24.46
CA ASN A 69 18.11 -63.53 -24.30
C ASN A 69 16.91 -63.57 -25.26
N LYS A 70 16.80 -64.65 -26.06
CA LYS A 70 15.77 -64.83 -27.08
C LYS A 70 14.37 -64.92 -26.47
N ASP A 71 14.23 -65.67 -25.38
CA ASP A 71 12.94 -65.93 -24.74
C ASP A 71 12.40 -64.68 -24.03
N ALA A 72 13.29 -63.89 -23.42
CA ALA A 72 12.93 -62.63 -22.77
C ALA A 72 12.40 -61.59 -23.77
N VAL A 73 12.96 -61.53 -24.98
CA VAL A 73 12.52 -60.60 -26.03
C VAL A 73 11.12 -60.98 -26.54
N ALA A 74 10.81 -62.27 -26.67
CA ALA A 74 9.51 -62.76 -27.12
C ALA A 74 8.39 -62.47 -26.09
N GLU A 75 8.63 -62.72 -24.80
CA GLU A 75 7.66 -62.48 -23.72
C GLU A 75 7.33 -60.97 -23.56
N GLN A 76 8.30 -60.10 -23.79
CA GLN A 76 8.17 -58.65 -23.55
C GLN A 76 7.38 -57.91 -24.64
N ILE A 77 7.21 -58.49 -25.82
CA ILE A 77 6.40 -57.88 -26.91
C ILE A 77 4.90 -58.01 -26.61
N GLY A 78 4.50 -59.06 -25.89
CA GLY A 78 3.12 -59.25 -25.41
C GLY A 78 2.82 -58.57 -24.06
N SER A 79 3.85 -58.17 -23.33
CA SER A 79 3.72 -57.49 -22.03
C SER A 79 3.19 -56.06 -22.19
N ARG A 80 2.34 -55.64 -21.26
CA ARG A 80 1.79 -54.27 -21.17
C ARG A 80 2.73 -53.29 -20.48
N ASN A 81 3.78 -53.78 -19.81
CA ASN A 81 4.65 -52.94 -19.00
C ASN A 81 5.72 -52.28 -19.88
N LEU A 82 5.86 -50.95 -19.77
CA LEU A 82 6.91 -50.20 -20.47
C LEU A 82 8.22 -50.19 -19.67
N VAL A 83 8.11 -50.23 -18.34
CA VAL A 83 9.24 -50.27 -17.43
C VAL A 83 9.83 -51.69 -17.40
N GLY A 84 11.14 -51.80 -17.58
CA GLY A 84 11.84 -53.09 -17.61
C GLY A 84 11.85 -53.82 -18.96
N ARG A 85 11.42 -53.14 -20.04
CA ARG A 85 11.57 -53.62 -21.42
C ARG A 85 12.91 -53.15 -22.02
N PRO A 86 13.68 -54.00 -22.70
CA PRO A 86 14.83 -53.60 -23.48
C PRO A 86 14.37 -52.74 -24.66
N ILE A 87 14.92 -51.54 -24.75
CA ILE A 87 14.54 -50.54 -25.76
C ILE A 87 15.45 -50.60 -26.97
N MET A 88 16.70 -51.02 -26.78
CA MET A 88 17.70 -51.12 -27.85
C MET A 88 18.55 -52.36 -27.68
N HIS A 89 18.95 -52.96 -28.80
CA HIS A 89 19.80 -54.14 -28.84
C HIS A 89 21.16 -53.81 -29.46
N THR A 90 22.25 -54.14 -28.76
CA THR A 90 23.62 -53.84 -29.20
C THR A 90 24.41 -55.12 -29.44
N PHE A 91 25.22 -55.14 -30.49
CA PHE A 91 26.14 -56.23 -30.80
C PHE A 91 27.57 -55.71 -30.79
N TRP A 92 28.44 -56.31 -29.97
CA TRP A 92 29.81 -55.87 -29.76
C TRP A 92 30.79 -56.90 -30.31
N THR A 93 31.76 -56.45 -31.10
CA THR A 93 32.79 -57.32 -31.68
C THR A 93 34.14 -56.62 -31.77
N GLN A 94 35.22 -57.37 -31.54
CA GLN A 94 36.59 -56.95 -31.77
C GLN A 94 37.20 -57.89 -32.82
N CYS A 95 36.95 -57.63 -34.10
CA CYS A 95 37.45 -58.45 -35.20
C CYS A 95 38.31 -57.59 -36.15
N LEU A 96 39.59 -57.94 -36.27
CA LEU A 96 40.55 -57.27 -37.15
C LEU A 96 40.80 -58.06 -38.45
N ASP A 97 40.42 -59.34 -38.48
CA ASP A 97 40.68 -60.26 -39.58
C ASP A 97 39.43 -60.50 -40.44
N VAL A 98 39.57 -60.25 -41.74
CA VAL A 98 38.53 -60.38 -42.75
C VAL A 98 38.12 -61.84 -43.00
N GLU A 99 39.03 -62.80 -42.80
CA GLU A 99 38.74 -64.22 -43.01
C GLU A 99 37.91 -64.78 -41.84
N VAL A 100 38.25 -64.39 -40.61
CA VAL A 100 37.48 -64.72 -39.39
C VAL A 100 36.09 -64.09 -39.45
N TYR A 101 35.97 -62.87 -40.01
CA TYR A 101 34.66 -62.27 -40.25
C TYR A 101 33.78 -63.13 -41.15
N LYS A 102 34.33 -63.58 -42.28
CA LYS A 102 33.57 -64.38 -43.27
C LYS A 102 33.19 -65.77 -42.78
N SER A 103 34.01 -66.39 -41.94
CA SER A 103 33.81 -67.78 -41.52
C SER A 103 32.95 -67.96 -40.28
N LEU A 104 32.93 -66.98 -39.35
CA LEU A 104 32.25 -67.13 -38.06
C LEU A 104 31.38 -65.92 -37.70
N LEU A 105 31.95 -64.71 -37.70
CA LEU A 105 31.27 -63.53 -37.15
C LEU A 105 30.06 -63.10 -37.99
N ARG A 106 30.13 -63.24 -39.33
CA ARG A 106 29.01 -62.96 -40.23
C ARG A 106 27.79 -63.81 -39.89
N ASP A 107 27.98 -65.12 -39.70
CA ASP A 107 26.91 -66.06 -39.37
C ASP A 107 26.29 -65.76 -37.99
N GLU A 108 27.09 -65.30 -37.02
CA GLU A 108 26.60 -64.90 -35.69
C GLU A 108 25.73 -63.63 -35.75
N ILE A 109 26.18 -62.61 -36.49
CA ILE A 109 25.42 -61.37 -36.70
C ILE A 109 24.13 -61.68 -37.48
N ASP A 110 24.19 -62.50 -38.52
CA ASP A 110 23.02 -62.95 -39.29
C ASP A 110 21.99 -63.67 -38.41
N LYS A 111 22.43 -64.59 -37.54
CA LYS A 111 21.53 -65.28 -36.58
C LYS A 111 20.87 -64.32 -35.61
N TRP A 112 21.61 -63.33 -35.08
CA TRP A 112 21.08 -62.33 -34.16
C TRP A 112 20.10 -61.37 -34.87
N MET A 113 20.44 -60.89 -36.06
CA MET A 113 19.58 -60.02 -36.88
C MET A 113 18.29 -60.72 -37.31
N ASN A 114 18.36 -62.00 -37.70
CA ASN A 114 17.18 -62.79 -38.03
C ASN A 114 16.22 -62.90 -36.83
N GLU A 115 16.74 -63.04 -35.61
CA GLU A 115 15.89 -63.08 -34.41
C GLU A 115 15.18 -61.75 -34.14
N MET A 116 15.87 -60.62 -34.34
CA MET A 116 15.24 -59.30 -34.22
C MET A 116 14.19 -59.04 -35.33
N ASN A 117 14.49 -59.45 -36.56
CA ASN A 117 13.59 -59.31 -37.70
C ASN A 117 12.29 -60.13 -37.54
N LYS A 118 12.36 -61.34 -36.97
CA LYS A 118 11.16 -62.13 -36.63
C LYS A 118 10.16 -61.36 -35.75
N HIS A 119 10.68 -60.49 -34.89
CA HIS A 119 9.90 -59.71 -33.94
C HIS A 119 9.66 -58.26 -34.39
N ASN A 120 9.98 -57.92 -35.64
CA ASN A 120 9.90 -56.55 -36.19
C ASN A 120 10.67 -55.51 -35.36
N ILE A 121 11.78 -55.91 -34.72
CA ILE A 121 12.63 -55.02 -33.94
C ILE A 121 13.58 -54.29 -34.88
N ILE A 122 13.41 -52.97 -34.95
CA ILE A 122 14.25 -52.10 -35.77
C ILE A 122 15.26 -51.32 -34.94
N ASP A 123 15.37 -51.54 -33.64
CA ASP A 123 16.20 -50.73 -32.74
C ASP A 123 17.47 -51.50 -32.34
N TRP A 124 18.42 -51.52 -33.28
CA TRP A 124 19.67 -52.26 -33.14
C TRP A 124 20.89 -51.42 -33.54
N VAL A 125 22.04 -51.74 -32.93
CA VAL A 125 23.34 -51.13 -33.22
C VAL A 125 24.44 -52.19 -33.20
N ILE A 126 25.31 -52.18 -34.20
CA ILE A 126 26.53 -53.00 -34.24
C ILE A 126 27.72 -52.09 -33.95
N VAL A 127 28.50 -52.41 -32.92
CA VAL A 127 29.69 -51.69 -32.51
C VAL A 127 30.93 -52.55 -32.73
N VAL A 128 31.82 -52.08 -33.60
CA VAL A 128 33.11 -52.70 -33.86
C VAL A 128 34.17 -51.96 -33.06
N VAL A 129 34.84 -52.67 -32.15
CA VAL A 129 35.92 -52.11 -31.33
C VAL A 129 37.25 -52.37 -32.02
N GLU A 130 37.91 -51.30 -32.46
CA GLU A 130 39.24 -51.34 -33.07
C GLU A 130 40.32 -51.13 -32.00
N THR A 131 41.39 -51.93 -32.08
CA THR A 131 42.60 -51.72 -31.28
C THR A 131 43.69 -51.11 -32.15
N TYR A 132 44.14 -49.91 -31.80
CA TYR A 132 45.24 -49.24 -32.48
C TYR A 132 46.57 -49.84 -32.00
N ASP A 133 47.29 -50.52 -32.88
CA ASP A 133 48.58 -51.11 -32.58
C ASP A 133 49.69 -50.21 -33.14
N LEU A 134 50.37 -49.46 -32.27
CA LEU A 134 51.42 -48.49 -32.63
C LEU A 134 52.63 -49.13 -33.35
N ARG A 135 52.70 -50.46 -33.40
CA ARG A 135 53.84 -51.22 -33.95
C ARG A 135 53.75 -51.54 -35.44
N LYS A 136 52.63 -51.23 -36.12
CA LYS A 136 52.45 -51.52 -37.56
C LYS A 136 52.58 -50.26 -38.43
N HIS A 137 53.82 -49.95 -38.85
CA HIS A 137 54.11 -48.94 -39.90
C HIS A 137 54.04 -49.51 -41.33
N SER A 138 53.00 -50.27 -41.70
CA SER A 138 52.84 -50.71 -43.10
C SER A 138 52.05 -49.66 -43.90
N LYS A 139 52.71 -49.01 -44.87
CA LYS A 139 52.17 -47.98 -45.78
C LYS A 139 51.09 -48.47 -46.78
N LEU A 140 50.42 -49.60 -46.53
CA LEU A 140 49.32 -50.10 -47.34
C LEU A 140 48.14 -50.40 -46.42
N LEU A 141 47.16 -49.50 -46.41
CA LEU A 141 45.85 -49.77 -45.83
C LEU A 141 45.16 -50.85 -46.69
N PRO A 142 44.59 -51.91 -46.09
CA PRO A 142 43.72 -52.84 -46.82
C PRO A 142 42.61 -52.08 -47.53
N ARG A 143 42.29 -52.44 -48.79
CA ARG A 143 41.32 -51.73 -49.65
C ARG A 143 39.90 -51.65 -49.05
N THR A 144 39.57 -52.50 -48.08
CA THR A 144 38.31 -52.52 -47.32
C THR A 144 38.58 -53.07 -45.92
N THR A 145 38.15 -52.36 -44.88
CA THR A 145 38.26 -52.83 -43.48
C THR A 145 37.15 -53.83 -43.13
N VAL A 146 37.28 -54.56 -42.02
CA VAL A 146 36.19 -55.43 -41.50
C VAL A 146 34.94 -54.60 -41.20
N PHE A 147 35.12 -53.38 -40.67
CA PHE A 147 34.03 -52.43 -40.48
C PHE A 147 33.31 -52.07 -41.78
N ASP A 148 34.03 -51.78 -42.87
CA ASP A 148 33.42 -51.47 -44.17
C ASP A 148 32.60 -52.64 -44.72
N LYS A 149 33.04 -53.88 -44.44
CA LYS A 149 32.31 -55.10 -44.83
C LYS A 149 31.04 -55.30 -44.00
N ILE A 150 31.12 -55.17 -42.67
CA ILE A 150 29.94 -55.25 -41.80
C ILE A 150 28.93 -54.15 -42.19
N LYS A 151 29.42 -52.94 -42.46
CA LYS A 151 28.59 -51.82 -42.90
C LYS A 151 27.92 -52.10 -44.25
N SER A 152 28.63 -52.68 -45.22
CA SER A 152 28.07 -53.06 -46.52
C SER A 152 27.09 -54.23 -46.40
N ASP A 153 27.38 -55.22 -45.56
CA ASP A 153 26.59 -56.45 -45.47
C ASP A 153 25.28 -56.23 -44.68
N PHE A 154 25.30 -55.39 -43.63
CA PHE A 154 24.17 -55.24 -42.70
C PHE A 154 23.57 -53.83 -42.61
N ALA A 155 24.32 -52.78 -42.95
CA ALA A 155 23.96 -51.39 -42.67
C ALA A 155 24.02 -50.45 -43.90
N GLU A 156 23.90 -50.99 -45.13
CA GLU A 156 24.06 -50.25 -46.38
C GLU A 156 23.18 -48.99 -46.48
N LYS A 157 21.92 -49.09 -46.02
CA LYS A 157 20.95 -47.97 -46.00
C LYS A 157 20.83 -47.28 -44.63
N LYS A 158 21.52 -47.77 -43.60
CA LYS A 158 21.41 -47.32 -42.19
C LYS A 158 22.78 -47.22 -41.54
N ALA A 159 23.66 -46.44 -42.17
CA ALA A 159 25.06 -46.29 -41.80
C ALA A 159 25.28 -45.78 -40.35
N ASP A 160 24.27 -45.12 -39.77
CA ASP A 160 24.20 -44.63 -38.39
C ASP A 160 24.12 -45.74 -37.33
N ARG A 161 23.81 -46.98 -37.74
CA ARG A 161 23.64 -48.13 -36.84
C ARG A 161 24.84 -49.06 -36.78
N CYS A 162 25.87 -48.81 -37.59
CA CYS A 162 27.13 -49.53 -37.55
C CYS A 162 28.23 -48.54 -37.17
N LEU A 163 28.81 -48.69 -35.98
CA LEU A 163 29.76 -47.72 -35.40
C LEU A 163 31.11 -48.38 -35.14
N SER A 164 32.19 -47.70 -35.50
CA SER A 164 33.57 -48.11 -35.17
C SER A 164 34.09 -47.25 -34.01
N VAL A 165 34.72 -47.89 -33.03
CA VAL A 165 35.17 -47.26 -31.79
C VAL A 165 36.57 -47.74 -31.44
N ILE A 166 37.46 -46.82 -31.05
CA ILE A 166 38.79 -47.17 -30.57
C ILE A 166 38.71 -47.41 -29.05
N ASN A 167 39.27 -48.52 -28.59
CA ASN A 167 39.18 -48.97 -27.19
C ASN A 167 39.74 -47.92 -26.19
N PRO A 168 38.90 -47.27 -25.35
CA PRO A 168 39.31 -46.16 -24.49
C PRO A 168 40.39 -46.48 -23.44
N PRO A 169 40.35 -47.60 -22.68
CA PRO A 169 41.38 -47.93 -21.68
C PRO A 169 42.79 -48.22 -22.24
N LYS A 170 42.95 -48.34 -23.57
CA LYS A 170 44.24 -48.64 -24.21
C LYS A 170 44.79 -47.51 -25.07
N SER A 171 44.11 -46.37 -25.19
CA SER A 171 44.52 -45.28 -26.10
C SER A 171 44.77 -43.95 -25.37
N GLU A 172 46.04 -43.51 -25.29
CA GLU A 172 46.45 -42.17 -24.82
C GLU A 172 46.18 -41.04 -25.87
N VAL A 173 45.43 -41.34 -26.94
CA VAL A 173 45.37 -40.50 -28.15
C VAL A 173 44.09 -39.66 -28.22
N ARG A 174 44.23 -38.37 -28.55
CA ARG A 174 43.15 -37.38 -28.76
C ARG A 174 42.01 -37.89 -29.67
N CYS A 175 42.31 -38.70 -30.68
CA CYS A 175 41.36 -39.27 -31.65
C CYS A 175 40.42 -40.35 -31.07
N GLY A 176 40.89 -41.14 -30.10
CA GLY A 176 40.06 -42.14 -29.40
C GLY A 176 38.94 -41.48 -28.60
N SER A 177 39.22 -40.31 -28.02
CA SER A 177 38.22 -39.52 -27.27
C SER A 177 37.10 -38.94 -28.15
N SER A 178 37.37 -38.60 -29.41
CA SER A 178 36.36 -38.05 -30.33
C SER A 178 35.45 -39.12 -30.92
N ALA A 179 36.00 -40.29 -31.28
CA ALA A 179 35.21 -41.43 -31.74
C ALA A 179 34.30 -41.97 -30.63
N TRP A 180 34.81 -42.03 -29.39
CA TRP A 180 34.00 -42.38 -28.22
C TRP A 180 32.86 -41.38 -27.98
N ARG A 181 33.15 -40.08 -28.00
CA ARG A 181 32.10 -39.05 -27.87
C ARG A 181 31.04 -39.17 -28.97
N ALA A 182 31.44 -39.39 -30.22
CA ALA A 182 30.51 -39.59 -31.33
C ALA A 182 29.64 -40.85 -31.16
N LEU A 183 30.20 -41.97 -30.68
CA LEU A 183 29.44 -43.16 -30.30
C LEU A 183 28.38 -42.81 -29.26
N ILE A 184 28.78 -42.14 -28.18
CA ILE A 184 27.86 -41.80 -27.09
C ILE A 184 26.73 -40.89 -27.59
N THR A 185 27.03 -39.87 -28.40
CA THR A 185 26.00 -39.02 -29.02
C THR A 185 25.05 -39.83 -29.90
N ASN A 186 25.57 -40.71 -30.78
CA ASN A 186 24.74 -41.54 -31.65
C ASN A 186 23.87 -42.52 -30.87
N VAL A 187 24.43 -43.19 -29.86
CA VAL A 187 23.70 -44.10 -28.99
C VAL A 187 22.58 -43.37 -28.24
N ARG A 188 22.84 -42.17 -27.69
CA ARG A 188 21.80 -41.34 -27.06
C ARG A 188 20.67 -41.00 -28.04
N LEU A 189 20.99 -40.57 -29.26
CA LEU A 189 19.99 -40.25 -30.30
C LEU A 189 19.17 -41.48 -30.71
N LEU A 190 19.81 -42.64 -30.86
CA LEU A 190 19.12 -43.88 -31.23
C LEU A 190 18.19 -44.38 -30.12
N ILE A 191 18.61 -44.29 -28.84
CA ILE A 191 17.78 -44.60 -27.68
C ILE A 191 16.54 -43.70 -27.68
N LEU A 192 16.72 -42.39 -27.83
CA LEU A 192 15.61 -41.44 -27.87
C LEU A 192 14.66 -41.69 -29.05
N SER A 193 15.21 -42.01 -30.22
CA SER A 193 14.42 -42.36 -31.41
C SER A 193 13.61 -43.65 -31.21
N ALA A 194 14.16 -44.63 -30.49
CA ALA A 194 13.46 -45.86 -30.14
C ALA A 194 12.32 -45.58 -29.14
N PHE A 195 12.57 -44.74 -28.13
CA PHE A 195 11.53 -44.25 -27.22
C PHE A 195 10.43 -43.47 -27.93
N ASP A 196 10.75 -42.62 -28.90
CA ASP A 196 9.75 -41.89 -29.68
C ASP A 196 8.77 -42.84 -30.39
N ARG A 197 9.29 -43.88 -31.05
CA ARG A 197 8.46 -44.90 -31.71
C ARG A 197 7.62 -45.68 -30.71
N LEU A 198 8.22 -46.07 -29.60
CA LEU A 198 7.54 -46.83 -28.55
C LEU A 198 6.40 -46.01 -27.95
N PHE A 199 6.65 -44.75 -27.60
CA PHE A 199 5.64 -43.85 -27.06
C PHE A 199 4.55 -43.52 -28.07
N LEU A 200 4.88 -43.28 -29.35
CA LEU A 200 3.86 -43.03 -30.37
C LEU A 200 2.87 -44.21 -30.47
N LYS A 201 3.40 -45.43 -30.57
CA LYS A 201 2.56 -46.65 -30.63
C LYS A 201 1.74 -46.83 -29.36
N TYR A 202 2.31 -46.52 -28.20
CA TYR A 202 1.62 -46.70 -26.93
C TYR A 202 0.57 -45.61 -26.67
N GLU A 203 0.85 -44.36 -27.03
CA GLU A 203 -0.10 -43.22 -27.00
C GLU A 203 -1.28 -43.49 -27.95
N ASP A 204 -1.04 -44.03 -29.15
CA ASP A 204 -2.12 -44.45 -30.07
C ASP A 204 -2.99 -45.56 -29.46
N ASN A 205 -2.40 -46.53 -28.77
CA ASN A 205 -3.15 -47.57 -28.07
C ASN A 205 -4.01 -47.00 -26.94
N ILE A 206 -3.47 -46.06 -26.15
CA ILE A 206 -4.22 -45.34 -25.09
C ILE A 206 -5.38 -44.57 -25.71
N ARG A 207 -5.14 -43.86 -26.82
CA ARG A 207 -6.15 -43.09 -27.54
C ARG A 207 -7.28 -43.99 -28.05
N ASN A 208 -6.96 -45.09 -28.71
CA ASN A 208 -7.95 -46.05 -29.21
C ASN A 208 -8.81 -46.60 -28.05
N TYR A 209 -8.19 -46.90 -26.91
CA TYR A 209 -8.93 -47.36 -25.73
C TYR A 209 -9.76 -46.24 -25.06
N ARG A 210 -9.35 -44.97 -25.17
CA ARG A 210 -10.13 -43.81 -24.71
C ARG A 210 -11.35 -43.52 -25.59
N GLU A 211 -11.24 -43.74 -26.91
CA GLU A 211 -12.35 -43.58 -27.85
C GLU A 211 -13.47 -44.59 -27.57
N GLN A 212 -13.12 -45.76 -27.02
CA GLN A 212 -14.05 -46.81 -26.55
C GLN A 212 -14.71 -46.50 -25.18
N ARG A 213 -14.59 -45.27 -24.65
CA ARG A 213 -15.12 -44.92 -23.31
C ARG A 213 -16.64 -45.06 -23.14
N ASN A 214 -17.38 -45.09 -24.25
CA ASN A 214 -18.83 -45.27 -24.23
C ASN A 214 -19.22 -46.76 -24.18
N ASP A 215 -18.27 -47.68 -24.35
CA ASP A 215 -18.53 -49.10 -24.37
C ASP A 215 -18.75 -49.64 -22.95
N PRO A 216 -19.75 -50.51 -22.72
CA PRO A 216 -20.04 -51.06 -21.38
C PRO A 216 -18.90 -51.89 -20.79
N SER A 217 -18.06 -52.52 -21.63
CA SER A 217 -16.89 -53.29 -21.18
C SER A 217 -15.69 -52.42 -20.80
N TRP A 218 -15.78 -51.10 -21.01
CA TRP A 218 -14.73 -50.17 -20.68
C TRP A 218 -14.68 -49.92 -19.17
N SER A 219 -13.46 -49.81 -18.65
CA SER A 219 -13.21 -49.54 -17.23
C SER A 219 -12.13 -48.48 -17.10
N PHE A 220 -12.41 -47.46 -16.28
CA PHE A 220 -11.47 -46.40 -15.97
C PHE A 220 -10.22 -46.95 -15.27
N CYS A 221 -10.32 -47.93 -14.36
CA CYS A 221 -9.15 -48.52 -13.69
C CYS A 221 -8.16 -49.15 -14.70
N LYS A 222 -8.67 -49.76 -15.77
CA LYS A 222 -7.83 -50.33 -16.82
C LYS A 222 -7.18 -49.23 -17.67
N TYR A 223 -7.93 -48.19 -18.02
CA TYR A 223 -7.38 -47.00 -18.71
C TYR A 223 -6.30 -46.31 -17.87
N PHE A 224 -6.57 -46.12 -16.58
CA PHE A 224 -5.66 -45.56 -15.59
C PHE A 224 -4.32 -46.29 -15.59
N LEU A 225 -4.32 -47.62 -15.51
CA LEU A 225 -3.09 -48.42 -15.52
C LEU A 225 -2.30 -48.28 -16.83
N TYR A 226 -2.97 -48.16 -17.98
CA TYR A 226 -2.27 -47.93 -19.24
C TYR A 226 -1.59 -46.56 -19.26
N GLN A 227 -2.30 -45.50 -18.87
CA GLN A 227 -1.76 -44.14 -18.87
C GLN A 227 -0.70 -43.94 -17.77
N GLU A 228 -0.84 -44.63 -16.63
CA GLU A 228 0.16 -44.66 -15.55
C GLU A 228 1.50 -45.27 -16.01
N GLU A 229 1.48 -46.36 -16.78
CA GLU A 229 2.70 -46.96 -17.34
C GLU A 229 3.45 -46.01 -18.27
N LEU A 230 2.73 -45.17 -19.03
CA LEU A 230 3.34 -44.11 -19.82
C LEU A 230 4.00 -43.06 -18.91
N ALA A 231 3.31 -42.65 -17.85
CA ALA A 231 3.88 -41.72 -16.86
C ALA A 231 5.15 -42.28 -16.21
N PHE A 232 5.18 -43.59 -15.91
CA PHE A 232 6.37 -44.25 -15.36
C PHE A 232 7.55 -44.26 -16.33
N ALA A 233 7.31 -44.50 -17.62
CA ALA A 233 8.36 -44.43 -18.62
C ALA A 233 8.89 -43.00 -18.82
N LEU A 234 8.04 -41.98 -18.70
CA LEU A 234 8.46 -40.57 -18.70
C LEU A 234 9.22 -40.18 -17.43
N GLU A 235 8.83 -40.71 -16.27
CA GLU A 235 9.53 -40.54 -14.99
C GLU A 235 10.93 -41.17 -15.03
N MET A 236 11.06 -42.37 -15.61
CA MET A 236 12.34 -43.06 -15.86
C MET A 236 13.30 -42.21 -16.70
N LEU A 237 12.78 -41.43 -17.66
CA LEU A 237 13.56 -40.51 -18.49
C LEU A 237 13.86 -39.15 -17.81
N GLY A 238 13.37 -38.94 -16.58
CA GLY A 238 13.56 -37.68 -15.86
C GLY A 238 12.63 -36.54 -16.31
N ILE A 239 11.63 -36.82 -17.14
CA ILE A 239 10.73 -35.80 -17.71
C ILE A 239 9.47 -35.71 -16.86
N HIS A 240 9.66 -35.19 -15.64
CA HIS A 240 8.60 -35.17 -14.63
C HIS A 240 7.42 -34.27 -15.01
N ASP A 241 7.65 -33.19 -15.76
CA ASP A 241 6.57 -32.31 -16.23
C ASP A 241 5.58 -33.06 -17.17
N GLU A 242 6.07 -33.88 -18.11
CA GLU A 242 5.18 -34.65 -19.01
C GLU A 242 4.51 -35.81 -18.29
N ALA A 243 5.22 -36.46 -17.36
CA ALA A 243 4.62 -37.48 -16.49
C ALA A 243 3.48 -36.89 -15.65
N LEU A 244 3.65 -35.66 -15.13
CA LEU A 244 2.63 -34.96 -14.36
C LEU A 244 1.37 -34.68 -15.18
N VAL A 245 1.52 -34.28 -16.45
CA VAL A 245 0.38 -34.07 -17.36
C VAL A 245 -0.47 -35.33 -17.51
N GLN A 246 0.15 -36.52 -17.53
CA GLN A 246 -0.61 -37.77 -17.62
C GLN A 246 -1.54 -37.98 -16.40
N TYR A 247 -1.07 -37.65 -15.19
CA TYR A 247 -1.90 -37.71 -14.00
C TYR A 247 -2.95 -36.59 -13.95
N ASP A 248 -2.61 -35.39 -14.39
CA ASP A 248 -3.56 -34.26 -14.47
C ASP A 248 -4.71 -34.58 -15.46
N GLU A 249 -4.42 -35.22 -16.59
CA GLU A 249 -5.45 -35.68 -17.54
C GLU A 249 -6.36 -36.77 -16.93
N LEU A 250 -5.77 -37.72 -16.20
CA LEU A 250 -6.54 -38.78 -15.51
C LEU A 250 -7.47 -38.18 -14.45
N ASP A 251 -6.98 -37.24 -13.65
CA ASP A 251 -7.75 -36.56 -12.60
C ASP A 251 -8.90 -35.72 -13.19
N ALA A 252 -8.64 -35.01 -14.29
CA ALA A 252 -9.64 -34.23 -15.01
C ALA A 252 -10.71 -35.12 -15.65
N MET A 253 -10.31 -36.21 -16.33
CA MET A 253 -11.23 -37.18 -16.93
C MET A 253 -12.11 -37.85 -15.87
N PHE A 254 -11.52 -38.26 -14.74
CA PHE A 254 -12.27 -38.86 -13.64
C PHE A 254 -13.31 -37.89 -13.06
N THR A 255 -12.91 -36.64 -12.82
CA THR A 255 -13.83 -35.58 -12.38
C THR A 255 -14.97 -35.34 -13.38
N GLN A 256 -14.66 -35.36 -14.68
CA GLN A 256 -15.67 -35.22 -15.72
C GLN A 256 -16.70 -36.36 -15.69
N PHE A 257 -16.29 -37.61 -15.46
CA PHE A 257 -17.23 -38.72 -15.30
C PHE A 257 -18.12 -38.56 -14.07
N ILE A 258 -17.59 -38.07 -12.95
CA ILE A 258 -18.38 -37.78 -11.74
C ILE A 258 -19.41 -36.68 -12.02
N LEU A 259 -19.03 -35.58 -12.67
CA LEU A 259 -19.97 -34.51 -13.00
C LEU A 259 -21.08 -34.99 -13.95
N ASN A 260 -20.73 -35.80 -14.96
CA ASN A 260 -21.70 -36.36 -15.90
C ASN A 260 -22.69 -37.33 -15.24
N SER A 261 -22.30 -37.96 -14.12
CA SER A 261 -23.17 -38.88 -13.37
C SER A 261 -24.40 -38.20 -12.76
N GLN A 262 -24.39 -36.87 -12.62
CA GLN A 262 -25.56 -36.12 -12.13
C GLN A 262 -26.69 -36.01 -13.17
N VAL A 263 -26.37 -36.12 -14.46
CA VAL A 263 -27.31 -35.87 -15.58
C VAL A 263 -27.61 -37.13 -16.39
N GLY A 264 -26.70 -38.12 -16.36
CA GLY A 264 -26.82 -39.38 -17.11
C GLY A 264 -26.64 -40.63 -16.24
N ASN A 265 -26.74 -41.81 -16.87
CA ASN A 265 -26.55 -43.07 -16.17
C ASN A 265 -25.13 -43.20 -15.61
N VAL A 266 -25.02 -43.54 -14.32
CA VAL A 266 -23.74 -43.79 -13.65
C VAL A 266 -23.07 -45.02 -14.29
N PRO A 267 -21.83 -44.92 -14.79
CA PRO A 267 -21.11 -46.08 -15.30
C PRO A 267 -20.92 -47.14 -14.22
N GLN A 268 -21.05 -48.43 -14.58
CA GLN A 268 -20.93 -49.54 -13.61
C GLN A 268 -19.58 -49.52 -12.87
N TRP A 269 -18.48 -49.23 -13.58
CA TRP A 269 -17.17 -49.12 -12.95
C TRP A 269 -17.08 -47.98 -11.92
N LEU A 270 -17.93 -46.94 -12.02
CA LEU A 270 -17.94 -45.83 -11.07
C LEU A 270 -18.69 -46.19 -9.78
N THR A 271 -19.72 -47.05 -9.88
CA THR A 271 -20.42 -47.58 -8.69
C THR A 271 -19.49 -48.42 -7.81
N GLU A 272 -18.45 -49.04 -8.37
CA GLU A 272 -17.42 -49.77 -7.62
C GLU A 272 -16.65 -48.87 -6.63
N PHE A 273 -16.65 -47.54 -6.83
CA PHE A 273 -16.02 -46.56 -5.92
C PHE A 273 -16.98 -46.02 -4.84
N GLN A 274 -18.28 -46.32 -4.90
CA GLN A 274 -19.32 -45.86 -3.96
C GLN A 274 -19.40 -46.74 -2.70
N VAL A 275 -18.26 -47.18 -2.18
CA VAL A 275 -18.19 -47.96 -0.94
C VAL A 275 -18.34 -47.03 0.26
N VAL A 276 -19.06 -47.49 1.30
CA VAL A 276 -19.23 -46.76 2.57
C VAL A 276 -17.86 -46.43 3.15
N LEU A 277 -17.69 -45.18 3.61
CA LEU A 277 -16.42 -44.73 4.15
C LEU A 277 -16.24 -45.15 5.62
N GLU A 278 -15.77 -46.39 5.83
CA GLU A 278 -15.52 -46.94 7.18
C GLU A 278 -14.13 -46.55 7.72
N TRP A 279 -13.14 -46.44 6.85
CA TRP A 279 -11.77 -46.03 7.18
C TRP A 279 -11.27 -44.99 6.19
N TRP A 280 -10.41 -44.10 6.68
CA TRP A 280 -9.77 -43.11 5.84
C TRP A 280 -8.30 -42.94 6.22
N SER A 281 -7.47 -42.86 5.19
CA SER A 281 -6.08 -42.49 5.28
C SER A 281 -5.87 -41.18 4.54
N ALA A 282 -5.13 -40.26 5.14
CA ALA A 282 -4.74 -39.03 4.45
C ALA A 282 -3.75 -39.31 3.34
N VAL A 283 -3.64 -38.35 2.40
CA VAL A 283 -2.66 -38.31 1.31
C VAL A 283 -1.30 -38.70 1.85
N LEU A 284 -0.92 -39.96 1.65
CA LEU A 284 0.41 -40.45 1.95
C LEU A 284 1.36 -39.76 0.97
N PHE A 285 2.21 -38.86 1.45
CA PHE A 285 3.40 -38.52 0.68
C PHE A 285 4.24 -39.79 0.56
N MET A 286 4.06 -40.55 -0.51
CA MET A 286 4.90 -41.70 -0.79
C MET A 286 5.95 -41.28 -1.79
N LYS A 287 7.21 -41.30 -1.34
CA LYS A 287 8.36 -41.20 -2.25
C LYS A 287 8.33 -42.34 -3.29
N ASN A 288 7.75 -43.49 -2.92
CA ASN A 288 7.69 -44.70 -3.72
C ASN A 288 6.22 -45.09 -4.00
N ILE A 289 5.97 -45.97 -4.96
CA ILE A 289 4.60 -46.44 -5.24
C ILE A 289 4.27 -47.62 -4.34
N SER A 290 3.13 -47.57 -3.66
CA SER A 290 2.61 -48.71 -2.90
C SER A 290 2.14 -49.80 -3.86
N ARG A 291 2.77 -50.99 -3.79
CA ARG A 291 2.31 -52.17 -4.54
C ARG A 291 0.87 -52.52 -4.18
N LYS A 292 0.53 -52.45 -2.89
CA LYS A 292 -0.79 -52.77 -2.35
C LYS A 292 -1.90 -51.89 -2.94
N GLN A 293 -1.71 -50.57 -2.96
CA GLN A 293 -2.72 -49.66 -3.53
C GLN A 293 -2.87 -49.88 -5.05
N ARG A 294 -1.76 -50.10 -5.76
CA ARG A 294 -1.79 -50.38 -7.19
C ARG A 294 -2.47 -51.71 -7.53
N GLU A 295 -2.24 -52.75 -6.73
CA GLU A 295 -2.95 -54.03 -6.84
C GLU A 295 -4.44 -53.87 -6.53
N ALA A 296 -4.80 -53.06 -5.55
CA ALA A 296 -6.19 -52.78 -5.24
C ALA A 296 -6.89 -51.97 -6.36
N ILE A 297 -6.17 -51.11 -7.10
CA ILE A 297 -6.68 -50.48 -8.35
C ILE A 297 -6.89 -51.54 -9.43
N LYS A 298 -5.98 -52.50 -9.58
CA LYS A 298 -6.11 -53.62 -10.55
C LYS A 298 -7.33 -54.51 -10.24
N ILE A 299 -7.55 -54.81 -8.96
CA ILE A 299 -8.64 -55.66 -8.47
C ILE A 299 -9.96 -54.87 -8.34
N ARG A 300 -9.93 -53.55 -8.47
CA ARG A 300 -11.07 -52.62 -8.37
C ARG A 300 -11.77 -52.63 -7.01
N LYS A 301 -10.98 -52.54 -5.94
CA LYS A 301 -11.48 -52.53 -4.56
C LYS A 301 -11.08 -51.28 -3.77
N LEU A 302 -10.88 -50.16 -4.45
CA LEU A 302 -10.44 -48.91 -3.82
C LEU A 302 -11.64 -48.01 -3.53
N SER A 303 -11.63 -47.36 -2.36
CA SER A 303 -12.56 -46.26 -2.09
C SER A 303 -12.23 -45.02 -2.95
N LEU A 304 -13.23 -44.14 -3.15
CA LEU A 304 -13.03 -42.88 -3.86
C LEU A 304 -11.89 -42.03 -3.27
N LEU A 305 -11.86 -41.91 -1.94
CA LEU A 305 -10.84 -41.11 -1.24
C LEU A 305 -9.45 -41.71 -1.39
N GLU A 306 -9.30 -43.03 -1.26
CA GLU A 306 -8.00 -43.69 -1.48
C GLU A 306 -7.50 -43.49 -2.91
N PHE A 307 -8.39 -43.53 -3.90
CA PHE A 307 -8.01 -43.32 -5.30
C PHE A 307 -7.57 -41.88 -5.56
N ARG A 308 -8.34 -40.90 -5.07
CA ARG A 308 -8.00 -39.48 -5.13
C ARG A 308 -6.68 -39.18 -4.39
N CYS A 309 -6.49 -39.75 -3.21
CA CYS A 309 -5.24 -39.64 -2.46
C CYS A 309 -4.06 -40.27 -3.22
N TYR A 310 -4.26 -41.42 -3.88
CA TYR A 310 -3.23 -42.05 -4.71
C TYR A 310 -2.81 -41.14 -5.87
N LEU A 311 -3.77 -40.62 -6.64
CA LEU A 311 -3.51 -39.67 -7.74
C LEU A 311 -2.72 -38.45 -7.26
N PHE A 312 -3.21 -37.79 -6.21
CA PHE A 312 -2.57 -36.59 -5.68
C PHE A 312 -1.19 -36.88 -5.09
N SER A 313 -0.98 -38.06 -4.47
CA SER A 313 0.34 -38.47 -3.99
C SER A 313 1.35 -38.64 -5.13
N ARG A 314 0.93 -39.17 -6.30
CA ARG A 314 1.78 -39.30 -7.48
C ARG A 314 2.12 -37.94 -8.08
N GLN A 315 1.14 -37.05 -8.20
CA GLN A 315 1.36 -35.66 -8.62
C GLN A 315 2.35 -34.96 -7.69
N ALA A 316 2.18 -35.10 -6.37
CA ALA A 316 3.08 -34.50 -5.37
C ALA A 316 4.50 -35.07 -5.48
N SER A 317 4.66 -36.39 -5.65
CA SER A 317 5.97 -37.03 -5.81
C SER A 317 6.72 -36.52 -7.05
N LEU A 318 6.02 -36.40 -8.19
CA LEU A 318 6.57 -35.85 -9.44
C LEU A 318 6.93 -34.37 -9.31
N LEU A 319 6.11 -33.56 -8.64
CA LEU A 319 6.40 -32.14 -8.36
C LEU A 319 7.61 -31.97 -7.45
N MET A 320 7.75 -32.83 -6.44
CA MET A 320 8.94 -32.85 -5.57
C MET A 320 10.19 -33.25 -6.35
N ALA A 321 10.10 -34.25 -7.23
CA ALA A 321 11.19 -34.65 -8.12
C ALA A 321 11.56 -33.52 -9.10
N ALA A 322 10.57 -32.76 -9.58
CA ALA A 322 10.76 -31.56 -10.41
C ALA A 322 11.27 -30.33 -9.64
N SER A 323 11.55 -30.47 -8.33
CA SER A 323 11.98 -29.38 -7.44
C SER A 323 10.97 -28.23 -7.29
N LYS A 324 9.66 -28.52 -7.36
CA LYS A 324 8.56 -27.53 -7.26
C LYS A 324 7.59 -27.84 -6.09
N PRO A 325 8.03 -27.76 -4.81
CA PRO A 325 7.21 -28.10 -3.65
C PRO A 325 6.01 -27.16 -3.41
N TRP A 326 6.11 -25.88 -3.74
CA TRP A 326 5.05 -24.89 -3.47
C TRP A 326 3.78 -25.17 -4.29
N ILE A 327 3.92 -25.70 -5.50
CA ILE A 327 2.81 -26.11 -6.36
C ILE A 327 2.00 -27.24 -5.72
N VAL A 328 2.63 -28.09 -4.90
CA VAL A 328 1.91 -29.14 -4.14
C VAL A 328 0.94 -28.48 -3.16
N ALA A 329 1.37 -27.47 -2.42
CA ALA A 329 0.51 -26.74 -1.49
C ALA A 329 -0.60 -25.95 -2.20
N GLU A 330 -0.29 -25.35 -3.36
CA GLU A 330 -1.27 -24.65 -4.18
C GLU A 330 -2.38 -25.60 -4.66
N ARG A 331 -1.99 -26.75 -5.24
CA ARG A 331 -2.93 -27.75 -5.76
C ARG A 331 -3.68 -28.49 -4.64
N ALA A 332 -3.09 -28.62 -3.46
CA ALA A 332 -3.70 -29.32 -2.32
C ALA A 332 -5.07 -28.73 -1.94
N LEU A 333 -5.22 -27.41 -1.91
CA LEU A 333 -6.49 -26.79 -1.52
C LEU A 333 -7.60 -27.12 -2.52
N ILE A 334 -7.28 -27.06 -3.82
CA ILE A 334 -8.21 -27.39 -4.91
C ILE A 334 -8.58 -28.87 -4.84
N PHE A 335 -7.60 -29.75 -4.68
CA PHE A 335 -7.79 -31.19 -4.51
C PHE A 335 -8.74 -31.50 -3.35
N LEU A 336 -8.52 -30.90 -2.18
CA LEU A 336 -9.35 -31.15 -0.99
C LEU A 336 -10.79 -30.68 -1.22
N HIS A 337 -10.99 -29.52 -1.83
CA HIS A 337 -12.34 -29.05 -2.15
C HIS A 337 -13.03 -29.94 -3.19
N GLN A 338 -12.30 -30.39 -4.21
CA GLN A 338 -12.82 -31.27 -5.24
C GLN A 338 -13.23 -32.63 -4.67
N ALA A 339 -12.37 -33.28 -3.89
CA ALA A 339 -12.68 -34.57 -3.28
C ALA A 339 -13.90 -34.50 -2.34
N VAL A 340 -14.04 -33.42 -1.56
CA VAL A 340 -15.22 -33.19 -0.72
C VAL A 340 -16.48 -32.97 -1.57
N SER A 341 -16.36 -32.30 -2.72
CA SER A 341 -17.47 -32.12 -3.67
C SER A 341 -17.86 -33.43 -4.36
N ASP A 342 -16.89 -34.26 -4.69
CA ASP A 342 -17.11 -35.56 -5.35
C ASP A 342 -17.85 -36.52 -4.42
N LEU A 343 -17.47 -36.59 -3.14
CA LEU A 343 -18.18 -37.39 -2.13
C LEU A 343 -19.66 -36.99 -2.02
N LYS A 344 -19.94 -35.69 -2.05
CA LYS A 344 -21.31 -35.16 -2.02
C LYS A 344 -22.07 -35.46 -3.31
N THR A 345 -21.40 -35.38 -4.45
CA THR A 345 -21.99 -35.61 -5.77
C THR A 345 -22.39 -37.07 -5.97
N LEU A 346 -21.57 -37.99 -5.46
CA LEU A 346 -21.82 -39.43 -5.55
C LEU A 346 -22.66 -39.98 -4.38
N GLU A 347 -23.13 -39.09 -3.48
CA GLU A 347 -23.96 -39.43 -2.31
C GLU A 347 -23.37 -40.57 -1.45
N ILE A 348 -22.05 -40.61 -1.29
CA ILE A 348 -21.37 -41.68 -0.55
C ILE A 348 -21.67 -41.53 0.95
N GLU A 349 -22.15 -42.61 1.57
CA GLU A 349 -22.38 -42.67 3.01
C GLU A 349 -21.07 -42.50 3.79
N CYS A 350 -21.00 -41.43 4.58
CA CYS A 350 -19.82 -41.09 5.38
C CYS A 350 -20.26 -40.83 6.84
N PRO A 351 -19.55 -41.37 7.85
CA PRO A 351 -19.78 -41.00 9.24
C PRO A 351 -19.66 -39.48 9.44
N GLN A 352 -20.51 -38.88 10.27
CA GLN A 352 -20.48 -37.44 10.52
C GLN A 352 -19.11 -37.02 11.08
N GLY A 353 -18.47 -36.03 10.44
CA GLY A 353 -17.13 -35.56 10.81
C GLY A 353 -15.96 -36.28 10.13
N SER A 354 -16.15 -37.46 9.53
CA SER A 354 -15.07 -38.25 8.88
C SER A 354 -14.30 -37.44 7.83
N VAL A 355 -15.04 -36.74 6.96
CA VAL A 355 -14.49 -35.87 5.91
C VAL A 355 -13.66 -34.73 6.49
N ALA A 356 -14.08 -34.14 7.61
CA ALA A 356 -13.34 -33.09 8.27
C ALA A 356 -12.03 -33.62 8.88
N CYS A 357 -12.04 -34.81 9.48
CA CYS A 357 -10.83 -35.49 9.96
C CYS A 357 -9.87 -35.80 8.80
N TRP A 358 -10.37 -36.34 7.68
CA TRP A 358 -9.56 -36.62 6.49
C TRP A 358 -8.89 -35.36 5.93
N VAL A 359 -9.64 -34.25 5.80
CA VAL A 359 -9.10 -32.96 5.35
C VAL A 359 -7.98 -32.49 6.28
N LEU A 360 -8.20 -32.53 7.61
CA LEU A 360 -7.21 -32.11 8.59
C LEU A 360 -5.91 -32.90 8.49
N GLN A 361 -6.03 -34.23 8.37
CA GLN A 361 -4.88 -35.10 8.20
C GLN A 361 -4.13 -34.81 6.89
N CYS A 362 -4.83 -34.52 5.78
CA CYS A 362 -4.19 -34.15 4.52
C CYS A 362 -3.46 -32.80 4.61
N CYS A 363 -4.10 -31.78 5.19
CA CYS A 363 -3.46 -30.48 5.40
C CYS A 363 -2.20 -30.60 6.26
N ALA A 364 -2.25 -31.37 7.35
CA ALA A 364 -1.10 -31.59 8.22
C ALA A 364 0.08 -32.21 7.46
N GLN A 365 -0.17 -33.21 6.60
CA GLN A 365 0.88 -33.84 5.81
C GLN A 365 1.49 -32.90 4.76
N VAL A 366 0.67 -32.12 4.05
CA VAL A 366 1.18 -31.14 3.08
C VAL A 366 2.04 -30.07 3.76
N LEU A 367 1.67 -29.64 4.96
CA LEU A 367 2.49 -28.72 5.76
C LEU A 367 3.87 -29.30 6.10
N VAL A 368 3.94 -30.59 6.47
CA VAL A 368 5.21 -31.29 6.73
C VAL A 368 6.07 -31.37 5.47
N ILE A 369 5.47 -31.63 4.29
CA ILE A 369 6.20 -31.62 3.00
C ILE A 369 6.81 -30.25 2.75
N CYS A 370 6.04 -29.18 2.92
CA CYS A 370 6.53 -27.81 2.74
C CYS A 370 7.63 -27.43 3.75
N GLN A 371 7.57 -27.93 4.99
CA GLN A 371 8.61 -27.73 6.00
C GLN A 371 9.91 -28.48 5.69
N SER A 372 9.86 -29.56 4.91
CA SER A 372 11.07 -30.32 4.52
C SER A 372 11.95 -29.60 3.48
N VAL A 373 11.47 -28.49 2.90
CA VAL A 373 12.14 -27.73 1.85
C VAL A 373 13.24 -26.85 2.44
N LYS A 374 14.50 -27.11 2.05
CA LYS A 374 15.67 -26.41 2.60
C LYS A 374 16.03 -25.09 1.91
N LYS A 375 15.47 -24.80 0.72
CA LYS A 375 15.82 -23.62 -0.08
C LYS A 375 14.98 -22.40 0.34
N PRO A 376 15.59 -21.23 0.59
CA PRO A 376 14.88 -20.05 1.09
C PRO A 376 13.88 -19.46 0.08
N GLU A 377 14.21 -19.47 -1.21
CA GLU A 377 13.33 -18.96 -2.29
C GLU A 377 11.98 -19.70 -2.32
N HIS A 378 12.03 -21.03 -2.18
CA HIS A 378 10.83 -21.86 -2.16
C HIS A 378 10.07 -21.78 -0.84
N LEU A 379 10.71 -21.31 0.24
CA LEU A 379 10.07 -21.20 1.55
C LEU A 379 9.03 -20.08 1.58
N GLU A 380 9.32 -18.93 0.93
CA GLU A 380 8.37 -17.82 0.81
C GLU A 380 7.14 -18.20 -0.05
N GLU A 381 7.36 -18.91 -1.16
CA GLU A 381 6.26 -19.40 -2.01
C GLU A 381 5.45 -20.49 -1.30
N CYS A 382 6.11 -21.41 -0.58
CA CYS A 382 5.42 -22.40 0.25
C CYS A 382 4.63 -21.74 1.38
N SER A 383 5.17 -20.70 2.04
CA SER A 383 4.43 -20.00 3.09
C SER A 383 3.17 -19.33 2.54
N HIS A 384 3.20 -18.83 1.31
CA HIS A 384 2.02 -18.25 0.64
C HIS A 384 0.88 -19.26 0.49
N HIS A 385 1.17 -20.45 -0.03
CA HIS A 385 0.16 -21.48 -0.31
C HIS A 385 -0.23 -22.32 0.91
N THR A 386 0.59 -22.37 1.96
CA THR A 386 0.25 -23.07 3.21
C THR A 386 -0.71 -22.28 4.11
N ALA A 387 -0.76 -20.96 4.00
CA ALA A 387 -1.66 -20.15 4.84
C ALA A 387 -3.16 -20.44 4.59
N PRO A 388 -3.65 -20.56 3.33
CA PRO A 388 -5.00 -21.04 3.06
C PRO A 388 -5.31 -22.45 3.59
N LEU A 389 -4.34 -23.36 3.53
CA LEU A 389 -4.50 -24.72 4.08
C LEU A 389 -4.68 -24.68 5.60
N LEU A 390 -3.90 -23.87 6.31
CA LEU A 390 -4.05 -23.65 7.76
C LEU A 390 -5.42 -23.05 8.12
N TYR A 391 -5.90 -22.09 7.34
CA TYR A 391 -7.25 -21.53 7.54
C TYR A 391 -8.34 -22.59 7.28
N TYR A 392 -8.19 -23.41 6.24
CA TYR A 392 -9.15 -24.47 5.95
C TYR A 392 -9.16 -25.53 7.06
N SER A 393 -7.99 -25.91 7.57
CA SER A 393 -7.85 -26.74 8.77
C SER A 393 -8.56 -26.14 9.97
N LEU A 394 -8.37 -24.84 10.24
CA LEU A 394 -9.03 -24.17 11.35
C LEU A 394 -10.56 -24.27 11.25
N LYS A 395 -11.12 -24.04 10.05
CA LYS A 395 -12.56 -24.14 9.79
C LYS A 395 -13.08 -25.57 10.01
N LYS A 396 -12.35 -26.57 9.53
CA LYS A 396 -12.72 -27.99 9.71
C LYS A 396 -12.56 -28.46 11.14
N LEU A 397 -11.58 -27.95 11.86
CA LEU A 397 -11.42 -28.21 13.28
C LEU A 397 -12.59 -27.61 14.07
N TYR A 398 -13.03 -26.38 13.75
CA TYR A 398 -14.22 -25.78 14.38
C TYR A 398 -15.49 -26.62 14.14
N GLU A 399 -15.71 -27.08 12.90
CA GLU A 399 -16.83 -27.96 12.54
C GLU A 399 -16.81 -29.27 13.36
N LEU A 400 -15.64 -29.89 13.52
CA LEU A 400 -15.48 -31.06 14.40
C LEU A 400 -15.70 -30.75 15.88
N GLY A 401 -15.25 -29.58 16.33
CA GLY A 401 -15.45 -29.14 17.71
C GLY A 401 -16.93 -28.99 18.07
N ASP A 402 -17.72 -28.46 17.14
CA ASP A 402 -19.17 -28.31 17.28
C ASP A 402 -19.87 -29.68 17.29
N LEU A 403 -19.54 -30.55 16.33
CA LEU A 403 -20.09 -31.90 16.23
C LEU A 403 -19.79 -32.76 17.48
N CYS A 404 -18.54 -32.71 17.98
CA CYS A 404 -18.09 -33.51 19.10
C CYS A 404 -18.38 -32.87 20.48
N GLY A 405 -19.00 -31.69 20.53
CA GLY A 405 -19.25 -30.96 21.79
C GLY A 405 -17.98 -30.57 22.55
N LEU A 406 -16.88 -30.33 21.83
CA LEU A 406 -15.55 -30.02 22.38
C LEU A 406 -15.28 -28.51 22.49
N LEU A 407 -16.16 -27.67 21.93
CA LEU A 407 -16.02 -26.22 22.01
C LEU A 407 -16.11 -25.71 23.46
N PRO A 408 -15.49 -24.56 23.77
CA PRO A 408 -15.55 -24.00 25.11
C PRO A 408 -17.00 -23.76 25.57
N GLY A 409 -17.38 -24.31 26.73
CA GLY A 409 -18.70 -24.13 27.32
C GLY A 409 -19.76 -25.15 26.91
N SER A 410 -19.45 -26.12 26.05
CA SER A 410 -20.32 -27.28 25.80
C SER A 410 -20.00 -28.45 26.74
N VAL A 411 -21.03 -29.23 27.10
CA VAL A 411 -20.89 -30.49 27.84
C VAL A 411 -21.07 -31.63 26.84
N GLN A 412 -20.13 -32.57 26.82
CA GLN A 412 -20.20 -33.71 25.92
C GLN A 412 -21.37 -34.63 26.28
N THR A 413 -22.22 -34.91 25.30
CA THR A 413 -23.29 -35.93 25.42
C THR A 413 -22.75 -37.33 25.08
N SER A 414 -23.47 -38.38 25.47
CA SER A 414 -23.10 -39.77 25.17
C SER A 414 -23.00 -40.05 23.67
N GLU A 415 -23.86 -39.41 22.86
CA GLU A 415 -23.84 -39.52 21.39
C GLU A 415 -22.57 -38.87 20.78
N GLN A 416 -22.13 -37.74 21.35
CA GLN A 416 -20.92 -37.06 20.92
C GLN A 416 -19.66 -37.85 21.27
N LEU A 417 -19.63 -38.52 22.43
CA LEU A 417 -18.54 -39.42 22.80
C LEU A 417 -18.45 -40.63 21.85
N HIS A 418 -19.59 -41.23 21.50
CA HIS A 418 -19.64 -42.30 20.49
C HIS A 418 -19.13 -41.82 19.13
N THR A 419 -19.51 -40.60 18.72
CA THR A 419 -19.02 -39.97 17.48
C THR A 419 -17.50 -39.81 17.49
N VAL A 420 -16.91 -39.33 18.60
CA VAL A 420 -15.45 -39.24 18.76
C VAL A 420 -14.78 -40.61 18.67
N GLN A 421 -15.37 -41.66 19.24
CA GLN A 421 -14.85 -43.03 19.15
C GLN A 421 -14.85 -43.55 17.71
N VAL A 422 -15.95 -43.36 16.97
CA VAL A 422 -16.04 -43.74 15.56
C VAL A 422 -15.00 -43.00 14.72
N LEU A 423 -14.82 -41.69 14.93
CA LEU A 423 -13.81 -40.89 14.23
C LEU A 423 -12.38 -41.36 14.55
N CYS A 424 -12.09 -41.63 15.83
CA CYS A 424 -10.80 -42.15 16.26
C CYS A 424 -10.50 -43.56 15.72
N GLY A 425 -11.54 -44.38 15.54
CA GLY A 425 -11.45 -45.72 14.94
C GLY A 425 -11.20 -45.69 13.44
N GLY A 426 -11.88 -44.80 12.70
CA GLY A 426 -11.73 -44.69 11.24
C GLY A 426 -10.42 -44.03 10.76
N MET A 427 -9.77 -43.24 11.62
CA MET A 427 -8.48 -42.60 11.33
C MET A 427 -7.33 -43.62 11.34
N GLN A 428 -6.87 -44.02 10.16
CA GLN A 428 -5.69 -44.87 10.00
C GLN A 428 -4.40 -44.05 9.85
N SER A 429 -3.33 -44.49 10.51
CA SER A 429 -1.99 -43.97 10.27
C SER A 429 -1.42 -44.61 9.02
N GLY A 430 -0.99 -43.79 8.06
CA GLY A 430 -0.25 -44.25 6.91
C GLY A 430 1.02 -45.05 7.30
N HIS A 431 1.31 -46.13 6.59
CA HIS A 431 2.33 -47.11 6.98
C HIS A 431 3.79 -46.62 6.90
N ASP A 432 4.09 -45.51 6.22
CA ASP A 432 5.47 -45.23 5.75
C ASP A 432 6.11 -43.92 6.26
N LEU A 433 5.46 -43.11 7.09
CA LEU A 433 6.08 -41.92 7.70
C LEU A 433 5.83 -41.81 9.19
N THR A 434 6.91 -41.78 9.98
CA THR A 434 6.91 -41.52 11.43
C THR A 434 6.21 -40.20 11.79
N THR A 435 6.26 -39.21 10.90
CA THR A 435 5.60 -37.91 11.09
C THR A 435 4.10 -37.92 10.72
N ALA A 436 3.68 -38.79 9.79
CA ALA A 436 2.25 -38.98 9.50
C ALA A 436 1.55 -39.65 10.69
N THR A 437 2.20 -40.64 11.31
CA THR A 437 1.73 -41.24 12.58
C THR A 437 1.61 -40.20 13.71
N GLU A 438 2.55 -39.25 13.80
CA GLU A 438 2.48 -38.16 14.79
C GLU A 438 1.29 -37.22 14.55
N SER A 439 0.99 -36.87 13.29
CA SER A 439 -0.15 -35.99 12.97
C SER A 439 -1.50 -36.61 13.34
N VAL A 440 -1.68 -37.91 13.08
CA VAL A 440 -2.88 -38.66 13.44
C VAL A 440 -2.99 -38.79 14.96
N ALA A 441 -1.88 -39.09 15.64
CA ALA A 441 -1.84 -39.11 17.10
C ALA A 441 -2.22 -37.74 17.70
N THR A 442 -1.69 -36.65 17.15
CA THR A 442 -1.99 -35.28 17.60
C THR A 442 -3.49 -34.98 17.47
N LEU A 443 -4.12 -35.30 16.33
CA LEU A 443 -5.56 -35.10 16.15
C LEU A 443 -6.39 -35.99 17.10
N LYS A 444 -6.01 -37.25 17.31
CA LYS A 444 -6.67 -38.13 18.30
C LYS A 444 -6.56 -37.59 19.72
N THR A 445 -5.40 -37.03 20.10
CA THR A 445 -5.23 -36.37 21.41
C THR A 445 -5.99 -35.04 21.52
N ALA A 446 -6.18 -34.33 20.41
CA ALA A 446 -6.99 -33.11 20.40
C ALA A 446 -8.48 -33.43 20.59
N LEU A 447 -8.97 -34.56 20.07
CA LEU A 447 -10.38 -34.95 20.22
C LEU A 447 -10.71 -35.59 21.58
N SER A 448 -9.72 -35.93 22.41
CA SER A 448 -9.96 -36.64 23.68
C SER A 448 -10.53 -35.75 24.79
N SER A 449 -10.26 -34.44 24.78
CA SER A 449 -10.75 -33.51 25.81
C SER A 449 -10.97 -32.11 25.24
N SER A 450 -11.89 -31.35 25.84
CA SER A 450 -12.16 -29.96 25.43
C SER A 450 -10.94 -29.04 25.63
N GLU A 451 -10.11 -29.31 26.64
CA GLU A 451 -8.90 -28.52 26.92
C GLU A 451 -7.80 -28.76 25.87
N THR A 452 -7.52 -30.03 25.54
CA THR A 452 -6.55 -30.38 24.48
C THR A 452 -7.02 -29.90 23.11
N PHE A 453 -8.33 -30.01 22.83
CA PHE A 453 -8.95 -29.45 21.62
C PHE A 453 -8.72 -27.95 21.52
N SER A 454 -9.05 -27.20 22.58
CA SER A 454 -8.92 -25.75 22.64
C SER A 454 -7.47 -25.31 22.43
N LYS A 455 -6.51 -26.00 23.04
CA LYS A 455 -5.08 -25.74 22.83
C LYS A 455 -4.69 -25.95 21.37
N HIS A 456 -5.02 -27.10 20.79
CA HIS A 456 -4.69 -27.41 19.40
C HIS A 456 -5.33 -26.42 18.40
N TYR A 457 -6.57 -26.01 18.65
CA TYR A 457 -7.27 -25.00 17.85
C TYR A 457 -6.56 -23.64 17.88
N LEU A 458 -6.14 -23.19 19.07
CA LEU A 458 -5.41 -21.94 19.23
C LEU A 458 -4.01 -22.00 18.59
N ASP A 459 -3.30 -23.12 18.72
CA ASP A 459 -1.98 -23.32 18.10
C ASP A 459 -2.05 -23.21 16.57
N ILE A 460 -3.04 -23.86 15.93
CA ILE A 460 -3.26 -23.75 14.48
C ILE A 460 -3.66 -22.32 14.09
N ALA A 461 -4.49 -21.65 14.87
CA ALA A 461 -4.91 -20.28 14.59
C ALA A 461 -3.73 -19.29 14.69
N GLU A 462 -2.85 -19.46 15.68
CA GLU A 462 -1.64 -18.65 15.83
C GLU A 462 -0.67 -18.88 14.66
N LEU A 463 -0.47 -20.14 14.27
CA LEU A 463 0.33 -20.51 13.10
C LEU A 463 -0.25 -19.92 11.81
N ALA A 464 -1.57 -19.94 11.64
CA ALA A 464 -2.24 -19.33 10.48
C ALA A 464 -2.03 -17.80 10.45
N ILE A 465 -2.22 -17.12 11.59
CA ILE A 465 -2.03 -15.66 11.70
C ILE A 465 -0.57 -15.28 11.43
N SER A 466 0.40 -16.00 12.01
CA SER A 466 1.82 -15.72 11.83
C SER A 466 2.24 -15.91 10.37
N THR A 467 1.77 -16.98 9.72
CA THR A 467 2.04 -17.26 8.30
C THR A 467 1.44 -16.18 7.40
N TYR A 468 0.16 -15.78 7.60
CA TYR A 468 -0.44 -14.68 6.83
C TYR A 468 0.26 -13.33 7.06
N LYS A 469 0.72 -13.05 8.29
CA LYS A 469 1.49 -11.83 8.59
C LYS A 469 2.85 -11.84 7.91
N HIS A 470 3.55 -12.97 7.91
CA HIS A 470 4.83 -13.14 7.21
C HIS A 470 4.66 -12.86 5.70
N ASN A 471 3.60 -13.37 5.09
CA ASN A 471 3.26 -13.14 3.68
C ASN A 471 2.69 -11.72 3.39
N LYS A 472 2.70 -10.80 4.36
CA LYS A 472 2.12 -9.45 4.26
C LYS A 472 0.61 -9.40 3.95
N LEU A 473 -0.10 -10.52 4.14
CA LEU A 473 -1.54 -10.64 3.92
C LEU A 473 -2.33 -10.31 5.20
N MET A 474 -2.20 -9.06 5.66
CA MET A 474 -2.80 -8.58 6.92
C MET A 474 -4.33 -8.65 6.93
N ARG A 475 -4.96 -8.54 5.75
CA ARG A 475 -6.41 -8.72 5.58
C ARG A 475 -6.83 -10.12 5.97
N CYS A 476 -6.24 -11.15 5.39
CA CYS A 476 -6.58 -12.55 5.67
C CYS A 476 -6.31 -12.92 7.13
N ALA A 477 -5.16 -12.48 7.69
CA ALA A 477 -4.81 -12.74 9.09
C ALA A 477 -5.89 -12.25 10.08
N HIS A 478 -6.39 -11.03 9.91
CA HIS A 478 -7.31 -10.44 10.87
C HIS A 478 -8.79 -10.64 10.51
N SER A 479 -9.15 -10.59 9.23
CA SER A 479 -10.56 -10.73 8.81
C SER A 479 -11.01 -12.19 8.71
N LEU A 480 -10.16 -13.13 8.26
CA LEU A 480 -10.55 -14.54 8.18
C LEU A 480 -10.30 -15.22 9.53
N VAL A 481 -9.03 -15.33 9.93
CA VAL A 481 -8.67 -16.07 11.16
C VAL A 481 -9.11 -15.30 12.42
N GLY A 482 -8.93 -13.98 12.44
CA GLY A 482 -9.31 -13.16 13.60
C GLY A 482 -10.81 -13.17 13.90
N LEU A 483 -11.70 -13.23 12.89
CA LEU A 483 -13.14 -13.37 13.12
C LEU A 483 -13.52 -14.76 13.62
N GLU A 484 -12.90 -15.83 13.11
CA GLU A 484 -13.13 -17.19 13.66
C GLU A 484 -12.65 -17.31 15.11
N LEU A 485 -11.52 -16.70 15.46
CA LEU A 485 -11.09 -16.59 16.86
C LEU A 485 -12.07 -15.77 17.71
N ALA A 486 -12.65 -14.69 17.17
CA ALA A 486 -13.65 -13.91 17.89
C ALA A 486 -14.92 -14.75 18.18
N LYS A 487 -15.34 -15.64 17.27
CA LYS A 487 -16.41 -16.61 17.53
C LYS A 487 -16.01 -17.60 18.62
N PHE A 488 -14.80 -18.16 18.56
CA PHE A 488 -14.30 -19.07 19.58
C PHE A 488 -14.28 -18.44 20.99
N TYR A 489 -13.73 -17.23 21.14
CA TYR A 489 -13.73 -16.52 22.42
C TYR A 489 -15.11 -16.06 22.88
N THR A 490 -16.11 -16.01 21.99
CA THR A 490 -17.51 -15.81 22.39
C THR A 490 -18.00 -16.98 23.24
N LEU A 491 -17.64 -18.20 22.83
CA LEU A 491 -18.00 -19.43 23.53
C LEU A 491 -17.18 -19.58 24.83
N SER A 492 -15.89 -19.23 24.81
CA SER A 492 -15.05 -19.26 26.02
C SER A 492 -15.44 -18.22 27.08
N GLY A 493 -16.28 -17.24 26.75
CA GLY A 493 -16.65 -16.13 27.64
C GLY A 493 -15.60 -15.02 27.79
N ASP A 494 -14.42 -15.13 27.14
CA ASP A 494 -13.37 -14.12 27.19
C ASP A 494 -13.70 -12.93 26.27
N THR A 495 -14.46 -11.98 26.81
CA THR A 495 -14.90 -10.78 26.09
C THR A 495 -13.74 -9.85 25.73
N THR A 496 -12.63 -9.88 26.48
CA THR A 496 -11.49 -8.97 26.26
C THR A 496 -10.71 -9.34 25.00
N LYS A 497 -10.31 -10.61 24.86
CA LYS A 497 -9.61 -11.10 23.67
C LYS A 497 -10.49 -11.01 22.43
N ARG A 498 -11.77 -11.36 22.56
CA ARG A 498 -12.76 -11.19 21.49
C ARG A 498 -12.79 -9.76 20.95
N THR A 499 -12.87 -8.78 21.85
CA THR A 499 -12.90 -7.35 21.47
C THR A 499 -11.62 -6.94 20.74
N MET A 500 -10.45 -7.42 21.18
CA MET A 500 -9.18 -7.12 20.52
C MET A 500 -9.17 -7.59 19.05
N PHE A 501 -9.67 -8.79 18.76
CA PHE A 501 -9.73 -9.31 17.39
C PHE A 501 -10.75 -8.55 16.52
N LEU A 502 -11.94 -8.26 17.07
CA LEU A 502 -12.97 -7.50 16.36
C LEU A 502 -12.53 -6.06 16.04
N VAL A 503 -11.85 -5.36 16.96
CA VAL A 503 -11.32 -4.01 16.70
C VAL A 503 -10.24 -4.02 15.62
N LYS A 504 -9.41 -5.07 15.55
CA LYS A 504 -8.41 -5.21 14.48
C LYS A 504 -9.07 -5.44 13.12
N ALA A 505 -10.12 -6.26 13.06
CA ALA A 505 -10.89 -6.48 11.83
C ALA A 505 -11.63 -5.21 11.39
N LEU A 506 -12.27 -4.49 12.32
CA LEU A 506 -12.99 -3.24 12.04
C LEU A 506 -12.12 -2.20 11.35
N LYS A 507 -10.89 -1.98 11.84
CA LYS A 507 -9.94 -1.02 11.23
C LYS A 507 -9.64 -1.33 9.77
N LEU A 508 -9.55 -2.60 9.41
CA LEU A 508 -9.31 -3.01 8.02
C LEU A 508 -10.56 -2.82 7.16
N PHE A 509 -11.74 -3.15 7.68
CA PHE A 509 -12.99 -2.92 6.97
C PHE A 509 -13.27 -1.42 6.76
N GLU A 510 -12.89 -0.56 7.72
CA GLU A 510 -12.93 0.90 7.60
C GLU A 510 -11.96 1.43 6.53
N GLN A 511 -10.74 0.89 6.46
CA GLN A 511 -9.77 1.24 5.40
C GLN A 511 -10.27 0.85 4.00
N ASP A 512 -10.91 -0.31 3.89
CA ASP A 512 -11.41 -0.86 2.63
C ASP A 512 -12.82 -0.37 2.25
N ASN A 513 -13.47 0.42 3.13
CA ASN A 513 -14.87 0.88 2.99
C ASN A 513 -15.92 -0.24 2.83
N TRP A 514 -15.73 -1.38 3.50
CA TRP A 514 -16.67 -2.51 3.47
C TRP A 514 -17.87 -2.31 4.42
N LYS A 515 -18.81 -1.45 4.02
CA LYS A 515 -19.88 -0.93 4.88
C LYS A 515 -20.71 -1.98 5.62
N LEU A 516 -21.12 -3.06 4.95
CA LEU A 516 -21.92 -4.14 5.56
C LEU A 516 -21.14 -4.87 6.68
N LEU A 517 -19.86 -5.15 6.45
CA LEU A 517 -19.01 -5.85 7.41
C LEU A 517 -18.60 -4.95 8.58
N ILE A 518 -18.44 -3.64 8.35
CA ILE A 518 -18.29 -2.64 9.42
C ILE A 518 -19.50 -2.69 10.36
N VAL A 519 -20.71 -2.62 9.80
CA VAL A 519 -21.96 -2.70 10.57
C VAL A 519 -22.05 -4.00 11.37
N GLN A 520 -21.83 -5.15 10.72
CA GLN A 520 -21.91 -6.45 11.38
C GLN A 520 -20.89 -6.58 12.53
N THR A 521 -19.66 -6.11 12.31
CA THR A 521 -18.60 -6.12 13.33
C THR A 521 -18.94 -5.19 14.49
N ASN A 522 -19.50 -4.00 14.20
CA ASN A 522 -19.93 -3.04 15.21
C ASN A 522 -21.08 -3.56 16.07
N LEU A 523 -22.04 -4.29 15.50
CA LEU A 523 -23.12 -4.93 16.26
C LEU A 523 -22.58 -5.94 17.29
N GLU A 524 -21.56 -6.71 16.91
CA GLU A 524 -20.90 -7.63 17.84
C GLU A 524 -20.02 -6.92 18.86
N LEU A 525 -19.34 -5.83 18.47
CA LEU A 525 -18.54 -5.00 19.37
C LEU A 525 -19.38 -4.31 20.45
N VAL A 526 -20.57 -3.81 20.12
CA VAL A 526 -21.48 -3.19 21.10
C VAL A 526 -21.83 -4.17 22.22
N LYS A 527 -22.12 -5.44 21.88
CA LYS A 527 -22.38 -6.49 22.87
C LYS A 527 -21.16 -6.73 23.76
N CYS A 528 -19.96 -6.71 23.18
CA CYS A 528 -18.70 -6.88 23.93
C CYS A 528 -18.41 -5.70 24.86
N PHE A 529 -18.50 -4.46 24.38
CA PHE A 529 -18.23 -3.27 25.19
C PHE A 529 -19.22 -3.12 26.34
N LYS A 530 -20.49 -3.50 26.12
CA LYS A 530 -21.50 -3.55 27.19
C LYS A 530 -21.11 -4.52 28.31
N LYS A 531 -20.57 -5.71 27.96
CA LYS A 531 -20.12 -6.70 28.95
C LYS A 531 -18.83 -6.28 29.67
N ILE A 532 -17.91 -5.60 28.98
CA ILE A 532 -16.64 -5.13 29.55
C ILE A 532 -16.85 -3.89 30.45
N GLY A 533 -17.94 -3.14 30.25
CA GLY A 533 -18.20 -1.89 30.97
C GLY A 533 -17.41 -0.70 30.41
N ASN A 534 -16.87 -0.79 29.19
CA ASN A 534 -16.19 0.34 28.54
C ASN A 534 -17.22 1.27 27.90
N VAL A 535 -17.67 2.27 28.66
CA VAL A 535 -18.75 3.18 28.25
C VAL A 535 -18.34 4.08 27.08
N ASP A 536 -17.11 4.60 27.05
CA ASP A 536 -16.63 5.47 25.96
C ASP A 536 -16.68 4.74 24.60
N GLN A 537 -16.07 3.55 24.51
CA GLN A 537 -16.08 2.81 23.25
C GLN A 537 -17.49 2.33 22.89
N PHE A 538 -18.32 1.96 23.88
CA PHE A 538 -19.72 1.60 23.66
C PHE A 538 -20.51 2.75 23.03
N VAL A 539 -20.40 3.97 23.57
CA VAL A 539 -21.10 5.16 23.05
C VAL A 539 -20.62 5.46 21.63
N LYS A 540 -19.31 5.42 21.39
CA LYS A 540 -18.75 5.62 20.04
C LYS A 540 -19.30 4.63 19.01
N THR A 541 -19.33 3.33 19.33
CA THR A 541 -19.81 2.31 18.39
C THR A 541 -21.32 2.40 18.18
N CYS A 542 -22.11 2.69 19.23
CA CYS A 542 -23.55 2.93 19.11
C CYS A 542 -23.86 4.15 18.24
N LEU A 543 -23.08 5.23 18.36
CA LEU A 543 -23.21 6.43 17.53
C LEU A 543 -22.94 6.10 16.05
N GLN A 544 -21.88 5.33 15.76
CA GLN A 544 -21.57 4.87 14.40
C GLN A 544 -22.68 3.98 13.81
N LEU A 545 -23.26 3.09 14.61
CA LEU A 545 -24.39 2.25 14.17
C LEU A 545 -25.65 3.07 13.91
N ALA A 546 -25.95 4.04 14.77
CA ALA A 546 -27.08 4.94 14.60
C ALA A 546 -26.95 5.81 13.34
N SER A 547 -25.73 6.18 12.95
CA SER A 547 -25.45 6.96 11.74
C SER A 547 -25.29 6.14 10.46
N SER A 548 -25.16 4.81 10.55
CA SER A 548 -24.97 3.93 9.39
C SER A 548 -26.26 3.81 8.55
N ALA A 549 -26.16 4.04 7.24
CA ALA A 549 -27.31 3.98 6.32
C ALA A 549 -27.74 2.54 6.00
N GLU A 550 -26.81 1.59 6.14
CA GLU A 550 -26.95 0.18 5.79
C GLU A 550 -27.74 -0.63 6.85
N CYS A 551 -27.97 -0.03 8.04
CA CYS A 551 -28.76 -0.64 9.11
C CYS A 551 -30.26 -0.36 8.98
N ASN A 552 -31.08 -1.33 9.40
CA ASN A 552 -32.52 -1.14 9.56
C ASN A 552 -32.83 0.01 10.55
N LEU A 553 -33.84 0.83 10.23
CA LEU A 553 -34.23 1.99 11.04
C LEU A 553 -34.51 1.63 12.52
N LYS A 554 -35.18 0.49 12.78
CA LYS A 554 -35.47 0.01 14.14
C LYS A 554 -34.20 -0.25 14.96
N VAL A 555 -33.22 -0.92 14.36
CA VAL A 555 -31.93 -1.22 14.99
C VAL A 555 -31.15 0.06 15.29
N ARG A 556 -31.20 1.04 14.38
CA ARG A 556 -30.57 2.36 14.58
C ARG A 556 -31.21 3.12 15.74
N GLN A 557 -32.54 3.09 15.85
CA GLN A 557 -33.28 3.72 16.94
C GLN A 557 -32.98 3.06 18.28
N ASP A 558 -32.97 1.73 18.35
CA ASP A 558 -32.66 0.99 19.58
C ASP A 558 -31.25 1.31 20.11
N HIS A 559 -30.24 1.34 19.23
CA HIS A 559 -28.88 1.68 19.64
C HIS A 559 -28.71 3.14 20.03
N PHE A 560 -29.44 4.07 19.38
CA PHE A 560 -29.46 5.47 19.76
C PHE A 560 -30.09 5.69 21.15
N ASP A 561 -31.18 4.96 21.45
CA ASP A 561 -31.85 5.02 22.76
C ASP A 561 -30.97 4.37 23.85
N GLN A 562 -30.30 3.25 23.56
CA GLN A 562 -29.34 2.61 24.48
C GLN A 562 -28.15 3.50 24.80
N MET A 563 -27.60 4.18 23.79
CA MET A 563 -26.53 5.16 23.96
C MET A 563 -26.97 6.29 24.91
N SER A 564 -28.16 6.85 24.67
CA SER A 564 -28.71 7.96 25.46
C SER A 564 -28.89 7.59 26.94
N ARG A 565 -29.41 6.39 27.23
CA ARG A 565 -29.54 5.89 28.61
C ARG A 565 -28.17 5.74 29.28
N MET A 566 -27.21 5.13 28.59
CA MET A 566 -25.87 4.92 29.15
C MET A 566 -25.15 6.23 29.50
N ILE A 567 -25.27 7.26 28.65
CA ILE A 567 -24.66 8.59 28.90
C ILE A 567 -25.30 9.28 30.13
N GLN A 568 -26.60 9.10 30.33
CA GLN A 568 -27.29 9.61 31.52
C GLN A 568 -26.79 8.92 32.79
N ASP A 569 -26.59 7.60 32.73
CA ASP A 569 -26.17 6.79 33.88
C ASP A 569 -24.69 6.98 34.26
N SER A 570 -23.78 7.22 33.29
CA SER A 570 -22.34 7.02 33.51
C SER A 570 -21.49 8.27 33.82
N ASN A 571 -22.05 9.49 33.88
CA ASN A 571 -21.29 10.72 34.19
C ASN A 571 -20.02 11.01 33.33
N ILE A 572 -19.86 10.42 32.15
CA ILE A 572 -18.66 10.58 31.30
C ILE A 572 -18.92 11.61 30.18
N GLU A 573 -18.00 12.56 30.00
CA GLU A 573 -17.95 13.45 28.84
C GLU A 573 -17.30 12.74 27.65
N CYS A 574 -18.03 12.68 26.53
CA CYS A 574 -17.61 11.98 25.32
C CYS A 574 -17.45 12.96 24.16
N ILE A 575 -16.25 13.01 23.56
CA ILE A 575 -15.93 13.89 22.42
C ILE A 575 -15.55 13.04 21.22
N TYR A 576 -16.32 13.13 20.13
CA TYR A 576 -16.12 12.33 18.91
C TYR A 576 -16.08 13.19 17.64
N PRO A 577 -15.46 12.71 16.54
CA PRO A 577 -15.57 13.39 15.25
C PRO A 577 -17.00 13.34 14.70
N THR A 578 -17.40 14.32 13.88
CA THR A 578 -18.73 14.28 13.21
C THR A 578 -18.79 13.30 12.04
N ASP A 579 -17.69 12.63 11.71
CA ASP A 579 -17.53 11.79 10.51
C ASP A 579 -18.69 10.79 10.38
N ASN A 580 -19.38 10.85 9.24
CA ASN A 580 -20.58 10.08 8.89
C ASN A 580 -21.84 10.31 9.76
N VAL A 581 -21.77 11.04 10.88
CA VAL A 581 -22.92 11.40 11.72
C VAL A 581 -23.58 12.69 11.23
N ILE A 582 -22.78 13.74 11.06
CA ILE A 582 -23.20 15.03 10.50
C ILE A 582 -22.24 15.38 9.37
N VAL A 583 -22.77 15.40 8.15
CA VAL A 583 -22.02 15.73 6.93
C VAL A 583 -22.36 17.16 6.54
N LEU A 584 -21.40 18.07 6.70
CA LEU A 584 -21.56 19.46 6.30
C LEU A 584 -21.66 19.57 4.77
N ALA A 585 -22.69 20.24 4.27
CA ALA A 585 -22.92 20.42 2.84
C ALA A 585 -22.44 21.81 2.38
N GLN A 586 -22.90 22.86 3.05
CA GLN A 586 -22.66 24.25 2.66
C GLN A 586 -22.63 25.16 3.89
N ILE A 587 -21.77 26.18 3.85
CA ILE A 587 -21.70 27.24 4.85
C ILE A 587 -21.85 28.57 4.12
N ASP A 588 -22.87 29.35 4.47
CA ASP A 588 -23.05 30.70 3.93
C ASP A 588 -22.90 31.75 5.05
N VAL A 589 -22.05 32.74 4.82
CA VAL A 589 -21.86 33.90 5.70
C VAL A 589 -22.58 35.09 5.08
N LYS A 590 -23.60 35.61 5.75
CA LYS A 590 -24.37 36.77 5.31
C LYS A 590 -23.94 38.02 6.10
N CYS A 591 -23.46 39.04 5.39
CA CYS A 591 -23.28 40.37 5.94
C CYS A 591 -24.49 41.23 5.55
N ASN A 592 -25.16 41.86 6.52
CA ASN A 592 -26.17 42.87 6.21
C ASN A 592 -25.49 44.13 5.66
N ASN A 593 -26.25 44.86 4.84
CA ASN A 593 -25.89 46.01 4.01
C ASN A 593 -24.91 47.03 4.63
N GLU A 594 -24.28 47.81 3.75
CA GLU A 594 -23.10 48.71 3.87
C GLU A 594 -22.95 49.61 5.12
N GLU A 595 -23.90 49.63 6.05
CA GLU A 595 -23.88 50.47 7.26
C GLU A 595 -23.45 49.73 8.54
N SER A 596 -23.36 48.39 8.52
CA SER A 596 -22.88 47.60 9.66
C SER A 596 -21.81 46.60 9.22
N ASN A 597 -20.55 46.86 9.55
CA ASN A 597 -19.40 46.01 9.23
C ASN A 597 -19.35 44.65 9.99
N TYR A 598 -20.49 44.12 10.45
CA TYR A 598 -20.58 42.86 11.18
C TYR A 598 -21.26 41.78 10.34
N PRO A 599 -20.68 40.56 10.16
CA PRO A 599 -21.44 39.42 9.66
C PRO A 599 -22.50 39.05 10.71
N SER A 600 -23.77 39.35 10.43
CA SER A 600 -24.84 39.19 11.42
C SER A 600 -25.29 37.73 11.57
N THR A 601 -25.13 36.90 10.52
CA THR A 601 -25.58 35.49 10.55
C THR A 601 -24.67 34.57 9.72
N VAL A 602 -24.35 33.39 10.27
CA VAL A 602 -23.70 32.27 9.55
C VAL A 602 -24.70 31.14 9.42
N SER A 603 -25.18 30.87 8.20
CA SER A 603 -26.11 29.79 7.92
C SER A 603 -25.37 28.50 7.55
N LEU A 604 -25.54 27.46 8.36
CA LEU A 604 -25.00 26.12 8.20
C LEU A 604 -26.03 25.19 7.54
N LYS A 605 -25.69 24.60 6.40
CA LYS A 605 -26.45 23.48 5.81
C LYS A 605 -25.68 22.18 5.98
N PHE A 606 -26.30 21.18 6.61
CA PHE A 606 -25.70 19.87 6.81
C PHE A 606 -26.73 18.74 6.74
N LYS A 607 -26.25 17.55 6.37
CA LYS A 607 -27.01 16.32 6.39
C LYS A 607 -26.75 15.58 7.70
N SER A 608 -27.80 15.41 8.50
CA SER A 608 -27.81 14.57 9.69
C SER A 608 -28.19 13.15 9.32
N ASN A 609 -27.34 12.18 9.66
CA ASN A 609 -27.64 10.76 9.53
C ASN A 609 -28.20 10.19 10.85
N LEU A 610 -28.73 11.01 11.77
CA LEU A 610 -29.35 10.50 12.99
C LEU A 610 -30.72 9.87 12.70
N PRO A 611 -31.15 8.83 13.46
CA PRO A 611 -32.39 8.10 13.18
C PRO A 611 -33.65 8.79 13.74
N LYS A 612 -33.50 9.79 14.61
CA LYS A 612 -34.58 10.57 15.24
C LYS A 612 -34.20 12.05 15.32
N THR A 613 -35.18 12.91 15.49
CA THR A 613 -34.96 14.33 15.77
C THR A 613 -34.37 14.50 17.17
N VAL A 614 -33.28 15.24 17.29
CA VAL A 614 -32.57 15.47 18.56
C VAL A 614 -32.54 16.96 18.87
N LEU A 615 -32.90 17.33 20.09
CA LEU A 615 -32.73 18.69 20.61
C LEU A 615 -31.26 18.88 20.96
N CYS A 616 -30.55 19.63 20.13
CA CYS A 616 -29.14 19.99 20.31
C CYS A 616 -29.04 21.20 21.25
N PRO A 617 -28.45 21.07 22.46
CA PRO A 617 -28.35 22.19 23.38
C PRO A 617 -27.56 23.37 22.82
N LYS A 618 -26.50 23.10 22.06
CA LYS A 618 -25.64 24.15 21.50
C LYS A 618 -24.87 23.66 20.26
N ILE A 619 -24.90 24.48 19.21
CA ILE A 619 -24.04 24.37 18.03
C ILE A 619 -23.16 25.61 18.01
N ALA A 620 -21.85 25.43 17.89
CA ALA A 620 -20.89 26.51 17.95
C ALA A 620 -19.80 26.37 16.88
N ILE A 621 -19.33 27.48 16.34
CA ILE A 621 -18.13 27.55 15.50
C ILE A 621 -17.10 28.43 16.19
N SER A 622 -15.87 27.94 16.31
CA SER A 622 -14.73 28.74 16.78
C SER A 622 -14.24 29.67 15.69
N VAL A 623 -13.95 30.91 16.08
CA VAL A 623 -13.37 31.92 15.21
C VAL A 623 -11.96 32.27 15.69
N VAL A 624 -10.99 32.28 14.80
CA VAL A 624 -9.57 32.56 15.09
C VAL A 624 -9.11 33.81 14.35
N ILE A 625 -8.44 34.72 15.07
CA ILE A 625 -7.84 35.95 14.51
C ILE A 625 -6.51 35.60 13.83
N GLY A 626 -6.38 35.94 12.54
CA GLY A 626 -5.15 35.73 11.77
C GLY A 626 -4.03 36.71 12.13
N SER A 627 -3.23 36.41 13.16
CA SER A 627 -2.09 37.25 13.56
C SER A 627 -0.93 37.30 12.54
N ALA A 628 -0.80 36.28 11.68
CA ALA A 628 0.36 36.08 10.80
C ALA A 628 0.31 36.81 9.44
N LEU A 629 -0.80 37.46 9.06
CA LEU A 629 -1.00 38.03 7.72
C LEU A 629 -0.99 39.58 7.66
N LYS A 630 -0.46 40.26 8.69
CA LYS A 630 -0.33 41.73 8.73
C LYS A 630 0.38 42.34 7.49
N LYS A 631 1.17 41.55 6.73
CA LYS A 631 1.88 41.98 5.51
C LYS A 631 1.05 41.98 4.22
N MET A 632 -0.16 41.43 4.20
CA MET A 632 -0.96 41.25 2.97
C MET A 632 -2.15 42.24 2.82
N LYS A 633 -2.08 43.41 3.46
CA LYS A 633 -3.15 44.43 3.41
C LYS A 633 -3.47 44.96 1.99
N SER A 634 -2.62 44.77 0.99
CA SER A 634 -2.72 45.49 -0.30
C SER A 634 -3.27 44.70 -1.49
N LYS A 635 -3.63 43.41 -1.37
CA LYS A 635 -3.99 42.57 -2.56
C LYS A 635 -5.32 41.80 -2.51
N LEU A 636 -6.13 41.92 -1.47
CA LEU A 636 -7.45 41.25 -1.42
C LEU A 636 -8.58 42.28 -1.59
N SER A 637 -9.15 42.34 -2.80
CA SER A 637 -10.40 43.05 -3.07
C SER A 637 -11.59 42.26 -2.49
N LEU A 638 -11.84 42.38 -1.18
CA LEU A 638 -13.06 41.83 -0.57
C LEU A 638 -14.24 42.78 -0.86
N VAL A 639 -14.96 42.54 -1.96
CA VAL A 639 -16.16 43.33 -2.37
C VAL A 639 -17.44 42.49 -2.37
N LYS A 640 -17.45 41.25 -1.86
CA LYS A 640 -18.68 40.45 -1.78
C LYS A 640 -19.30 40.48 -0.38
N SER A 641 -20.57 40.87 -0.32
CA SER A 641 -21.44 40.94 0.88
C SER A 641 -21.91 39.56 1.37
N THR A 642 -21.67 38.50 0.59
CA THR A 642 -22.07 37.13 0.95
C THR A 642 -21.00 36.15 0.48
N TYR A 643 -20.52 35.30 1.40
CA TYR A 643 -19.58 34.22 1.10
C TYR A 643 -20.32 32.90 1.22
N SER A 644 -20.39 32.15 0.13
CA SER A 644 -20.99 30.81 0.08
C SER A 644 -19.91 29.80 -0.24
N TYR A 645 -19.78 28.76 0.60
CA TYR A 645 -18.79 27.71 0.41
C TYR A 645 -19.46 26.33 0.36
N ASP A 646 -19.36 25.68 -0.81
CA ASP A 646 -19.75 24.29 -1.02
C ASP A 646 -18.58 23.38 -0.66
N ILE A 647 -18.74 22.60 0.42
CA ILE A 647 -17.70 21.68 0.89
C ILE A 647 -17.46 20.55 -0.13
N ASN A 648 -18.46 20.22 -0.94
CA ASN A 648 -18.38 19.21 -1.99
C ASN A 648 -17.55 19.63 -3.22
N LYS A 649 -17.17 20.91 -3.37
CA LYS A 649 -16.40 21.42 -4.52
C LYS A 649 -14.87 21.36 -4.36
N GLY A 650 -14.39 20.75 -3.28
CA GLY A 650 -13.02 20.21 -3.20
C GLY A 650 -12.06 21.02 -2.32
N ASN A 651 -11.26 20.28 -1.56
CA ASN A 651 -10.04 20.74 -0.91
C ASN A 651 -9.01 21.16 -1.98
N ILE A 652 -9.17 22.35 -2.54
CA ILE A 652 -8.19 22.93 -3.45
C ILE A 652 -7.05 23.48 -2.57
N LEU A 653 -5.83 22.99 -2.77
CA LEU A 653 -4.64 23.55 -2.15
C LEU A 653 -4.58 25.05 -2.49
N PRO A 654 -4.45 25.97 -1.52
CA PRO A 654 -4.34 27.40 -1.79
C PRO A 654 -2.96 27.69 -2.40
N MET A 655 -2.87 27.51 -3.72
CA MET A 655 -1.69 27.77 -4.53
C MET A 655 -1.73 29.21 -5.02
N THR A 656 -0.68 29.99 -4.76
CA THR A 656 -0.54 31.35 -5.26
C THR A 656 0.71 31.50 -6.12
N TYR A 657 0.63 32.32 -7.16
CA TYR A 657 1.79 32.69 -7.96
C TYR A 657 2.67 33.67 -7.17
N ASN A 658 3.87 33.24 -6.82
CA ASN A 658 4.87 34.09 -6.21
C ASN A 658 5.88 34.55 -7.28
N HIS A 659 6.06 35.86 -7.39
CA HIS A 659 7.03 36.48 -8.29
C HIS A 659 8.21 36.92 -7.44
N ASN A 660 9.34 36.22 -7.57
CA ASN A 660 10.56 36.56 -6.85
C ASN A 660 11.30 37.65 -7.64
N TYR A 661 11.62 38.76 -6.98
CA TYR A 661 12.43 39.85 -7.52
C TYR A 661 13.80 39.86 -6.82
N GLN A 662 14.88 40.16 -7.55
CA GLN A 662 16.20 40.36 -6.98
C GLN A 662 16.25 41.68 -6.19
N GLN A 663 17.27 41.88 -5.35
CA GLN A 663 17.42 43.10 -4.53
C GLN A 663 17.48 44.38 -5.38
N ASP A 664 17.90 44.28 -6.65
CA ASP A 664 17.95 45.38 -7.62
C ASP A 664 16.61 45.64 -8.33
N GLY A 665 15.52 44.95 -7.94
CA GLY A 665 14.17 45.15 -8.49
C GLY A 665 13.88 44.40 -9.80
N HIS A 666 14.87 43.72 -10.40
CA HIS A 666 14.67 42.90 -11.59
C HIS A 666 13.99 41.55 -11.28
N PHE A 667 13.12 41.11 -12.19
CA PHE A 667 12.35 39.88 -12.08
C PHE A 667 13.27 38.65 -12.13
N ALA A 668 13.21 37.79 -11.11
CA ALA A 668 14.08 36.60 -10.99
C ALA A 668 13.40 35.33 -11.48
N SER A 669 12.21 35.03 -10.96
CA SER A 669 11.44 33.83 -11.33
C SER A 669 10.00 33.87 -10.82
N THR A 670 9.13 33.15 -11.51
CA THR A 670 7.76 32.84 -11.09
C THR A 670 7.70 31.42 -10.55
N GLY A 671 7.24 31.26 -9.32
CA GLY A 671 7.00 29.96 -8.69
C GLY A 671 5.57 29.85 -8.19
N ILE A 672 5.02 28.64 -8.18
CA ILE A 672 3.73 28.37 -7.54
C ILE A 672 4.02 27.97 -6.09
N THR A 673 3.59 28.78 -5.13
CA THR A 673 3.78 28.51 -3.70
C THR A 673 2.46 28.16 -3.03
N CYS A 674 2.44 27.04 -2.32
CA CYS A 674 1.37 26.73 -1.38
C CYS A 674 1.60 27.56 -0.12
N LEU A 675 0.71 28.49 0.20
CA LEU A 675 0.83 29.40 1.36
C LEU A 675 0.97 28.63 2.70
N ASN A 676 0.53 27.37 2.72
CA ASN A 676 0.38 26.55 3.93
C ASN A 676 1.21 25.24 3.90
N GLN A 677 2.36 25.24 3.22
CA GLN A 677 3.25 24.07 3.05
C GLN A 677 3.52 23.30 4.37
N LYS A 678 3.70 24.00 5.50
CA LYS A 678 3.99 23.40 6.82
C LYS A 678 2.80 22.69 7.49
N SER A 679 1.56 22.97 7.07
CA SER A 679 0.36 22.38 7.65
C SER A 679 -0.10 21.11 6.90
N TYR A 680 0.07 21.07 5.58
CA TYR A 680 -0.31 19.93 4.73
C TYR A 680 0.79 18.86 4.58
N LEU A 681 2.07 19.22 4.70
CA LEU A 681 3.21 18.28 4.52
C LEU A 681 3.80 17.77 5.85
N ARG A 682 3.00 17.63 6.90
CA ARG A 682 3.44 16.86 8.08
C ARG A 682 3.36 15.36 7.74
N ARG A 683 4.52 14.71 7.54
CA ARG A 683 4.63 13.25 7.42
C ARG A 683 3.90 12.60 8.61
N GLN A 684 2.91 11.76 8.33
CA GLN A 684 2.17 11.00 9.36
C GLN A 684 3.00 9.88 10.00
N ASP A 685 4.08 9.44 9.36
CA ASP A 685 4.72 8.16 9.68
C ASP A 685 5.80 8.18 10.78
N SER A 686 6.28 9.34 11.25
CA SER A 686 7.46 9.38 12.14
C SER A 686 7.18 9.61 13.63
N GLN A 687 5.92 9.67 14.07
CA GLN A 687 5.58 9.54 15.49
C GLN A 687 4.38 8.62 15.65
N ARG A 688 4.52 7.59 16.51
CA ARG A 688 3.42 6.79 17.06
C ARG A 688 2.44 7.71 17.78
N ARG A 689 1.61 8.44 17.04
CA ARG A 689 0.40 9.05 17.58
C ARG A 689 -0.72 8.05 17.38
N LYS A 690 -1.25 7.57 18.49
CA LYS A 690 -2.67 7.20 18.55
C LYS A 690 -3.45 8.33 17.83
N PRO A 691 -4.53 8.05 17.09
CA PRO A 691 -5.43 9.09 16.61
C PRO A 691 -6.23 9.66 17.79
N SER A 692 -5.55 10.12 18.84
CA SER A 692 -6.02 11.20 19.67
C SER A 692 -5.62 12.47 18.94
N MET A 693 -6.49 12.92 18.05
CA MET A 693 -6.61 14.35 17.79
C MET A 693 -6.75 14.95 19.18
N ASN A 694 -5.70 15.61 19.70
CA ASN A 694 -5.82 16.32 20.96
C ASN A 694 -6.81 17.45 20.69
N TYR A 695 -8.08 17.17 21.00
CA TYR A 695 -9.21 18.07 21.05
C TYR A 695 -9.01 19.03 22.23
N ASN A 696 -7.87 19.74 22.25
CA ASN A 696 -7.65 20.76 23.23
C ASN A 696 -8.62 21.90 22.91
N LYS A 697 -9.48 22.21 23.89
CA LYS A 697 -10.28 23.44 23.99
C LYS A 697 -9.34 24.65 24.16
N ASN A 698 -8.39 24.85 23.24
CA ASN A 698 -7.55 26.04 23.28
C ASN A 698 -8.42 27.23 22.83
N ASP A 699 -8.80 28.01 23.83
CA ASP A 699 -9.29 29.39 23.80
C ASP A 699 -10.22 29.75 22.65
N TYR A 700 -11.47 29.32 22.80
CA TYR A 700 -12.63 29.87 22.09
C TYR A 700 -12.85 31.33 22.51
N HIS A 701 -11.99 32.27 22.09
CA HIS A 701 -12.15 33.68 22.44
C HIS A 701 -13.44 34.28 21.84
N ASP A 702 -13.76 33.93 20.59
CA ASP A 702 -14.99 34.36 19.91
C ASP A 702 -15.74 33.13 19.34
N ILE A 703 -17.02 32.99 19.69
CA ILE A 703 -17.88 31.87 19.30
C ILE A 703 -19.13 32.40 18.58
N ILE A 704 -19.42 31.83 17.42
CA ILE A 704 -20.72 31.98 16.74
C ILE A 704 -21.54 30.75 17.12
N SER A 705 -22.69 30.93 17.77
CA SER A 705 -23.48 29.79 18.25
C SER A 705 -24.98 29.98 18.16
N ALA A 706 -25.69 28.86 18.08
CA ALA A 706 -27.12 28.77 18.26
C ALA A 706 -27.40 27.76 19.39
N ASN A 707 -28.38 28.09 20.23
CA ASN A 707 -28.78 27.27 21.37
C ASN A 707 -30.13 26.59 21.09
N ASN A 708 -30.33 25.39 21.64
CA ASN A 708 -31.59 24.64 21.59
C ASN A 708 -32.14 24.43 20.17
N VAL A 709 -31.33 23.88 19.26
CA VAL A 709 -31.74 23.65 17.87
C VAL A 709 -32.21 22.22 17.66
N ASN A 710 -33.34 22.03 16.97
CA ASN A 710 -33.83 20.71 16.60
C ASN A 710 -33.14 20.21 15.33
N ILE A 711 -32.34 19.15 15.45
CA ILE A 711 -31.69 18.50 14.31
C ILE A 711 -32.60 17.36 13.83
N GLN A 712 -33.17 17.49 12.64
CA GLN A 712 -33.99 16.45 11.99
C GLN A 712 -33.12 15.45 11.21
N PRO A 713 -33.55 14.19 11.03
CA PRO A 713 -32.93 13.28 10.07
C PRO A 713 -32.96 13.86 8.64
N GLY A 714 -31.84 13.81 7.91
CA GLY A 714 -31.74 14.37 6.57
C GLY A 714 -31.13 15.78 6.54
N MET A 715 -31.57 16.63 5.62
CA MET A 715 -30.96 17.96 5.41
C MET A 715 -31.50 18.97 6.43
N ASN A 716 -30.60 19.71 7.07
CA ASN A 716 -30.91 20.77 8.03
C ASN A 716 -30.24 22.08 7.59
N SER A 717 -30.89 23.21 7.88
CA SER A 717 -30.33 24.55 7.72
C SER A 717 -30.48 25.31 9.04
N ILE A 718 -29.37 25.76 9.62
CA ILE A 718 -29.34 26.43 10.93
C ILE A 718 -28.57 27.74 10.83
N ASP A 719 -29.16 28.83 11.28
CA ASP A 719 -28.53 30.15 11.32
C ASP A 719 -27.90 30.39 12.70
N LEU A 720 -26.59 30.64 12.72
CA LEU A 720 -25.83 30.94 13.93
C LEU A 720 -25.62 32.45 14.07
N THR A 721 -25.77 32.95 15.29
CA THR A 721 -25.57 34.37 15.65
C THR A 721 -24.30 34.56 16.48
N LEU A 722 -23.71 35.74 16.37
CA LEU A 722 -22.46 36.08 17.02
C LEU A 722 -22.73 36.64 18.42
N ASN A 723 -22.24 35.96 19.47
CA ASN A 723 -22.72 36.20 20.84
C ASN A 723 -22.02 37.34 21.60
N ASN A 724 -21.07 38.07 21.00
CA ASN A 724 -20.39 39.22 21.62
C ASN A 724 -20.02 40.29 20.59
N SER A 725 -20.92 41.24 20.30
CA SER A 725 -20.66 42.35 19.37
C SER A 725 -19.72 43.44 19.91
N ASN A 726 -19.46 43.47 21.22
CA ASN A 726 -18.94 44.66 21.89
C ASN A 726 -17.40 44.75 22.02
N ASN A 727 -16.65 43.65 21.78
CA ASN A 727 -15.19 43.59 22.00
C ASN A 727 -14.38 43.03 20.81
N ILE A 728 -14.97 42.96 19.61
CA ILE A 728 -14.31 42.35 18.45
C ILE A 728 -13.26 43.31 17.87
N GLU A 729 -11.99 42.92 17.89
CA GLU A 729 -10.89 43.69 17.29
C GLU A 729 -10.99 43.76 15.76
N SER A 730 -10.44 44.83 15.16
CA SER A 730 -10.39 44.94 13.70
C SER A 730 -9.38 43.95 13.13
N GLY A 731 -9.83 42.98 12.34
CA GLY A 731 -8.97 41.92 11.83
C GLY A 731 -9.62 41.04 10.78
N ILE A 732 -8.85 40.07 10.30
CA ILE A 732 -9.33 39.01 9.42
C ILE A 732 -9.55 37.76 10.28
N TYR A 733 -10.78 37.28 10.28
CA TYR A 733 -11.24 36.16 11.09
C TYR A 733 -11.41 34.90 10.22
N PHE A 734 -11.00 33.76 10.76
CA PHE A 734 -11.11 32.45 10.14
C PHE A 734 -12.03 31.54 10.97
N LEU A 735 -12.90 30.79 10.30
CA LEU A 735 -13.66 29.71 10.93
C LEU A 735 -12.76 28.47 11.06
N ASP A 736 -12.59 27.93 12.27
CA ASP A 736 -11.66 26.82 12.55
C ASP A 736 -12.38 25.50 12.83
N LYS A 737 -13.12 25.40 13.93
CA LYS A 737 -13.77 24.16 14.37
C LYS A 737 -15.27 24.35 14.58
N LEU A 738 -16.05 23.39 14.11
CA LEU A 738 -17.46 23.23 14.43
C LEU A 738 -17.59 22.27 15.62
N SER A 739 -18.29 22.69 16.67
CA SER A 739 -18.76 21.81 17.74
C SER A 739 -20.29 21.71 17.76
N VAL A 740 -20.79 20.48 17.84
CA VAL A 740 -22.23 20.16 17.93
C VAL A 740 -22.44 19.32 19.18
N ILE A 741 -23.10 19.89 20.17
CA ILE A 741 -23.41 19.19 21.42
C ILE A 741 -24.75 18.47 21.22
N LEU A 742 -24.76 17.14 21.06
CA LEU A 742 -26.00 16.38 20.84
C LEU A 742 -26.77 16.14 22.14
N GLN A 743 -26.04 15.91 23.22
CA GLN A 743 -26.54 15.76 24.59
C GLN A 743 -25.56 16.51 25.52
N PRO A 744 -25.94 16.87 26.76
CA PRO A 744 -25.09 17.70 27.64
C PRO A 744 -23.65 17.21 27.81
N ARG A 745 -23.40 15.91 27.56
CA ARG A 745 -22.09 15.25 27.71
C ARG A 745 -21.60 14.56 26.43
N LEU A 746 -22.26 14.77 25.29
CA LEU A 746 -21.85 14.22 23.98
C LEU A 746 -21.60 15.37 23.01
N GLU A 747 -20.33 15.67 22.77
CA GLU A 747 -19.88 16.74 21.87
C GLU A 747 -19.27 16.12 20.60
N LEU A 748 -19.76 16.54 19.43
CA LEU A 748 -19.17 16.20 18.15
C LEU A 748 -18.34 17.37 17.65
N MET A 749 -17.10 17.12 17.23
CA MET A 749 -16.22 18.17 16.74
C MET A 749 -15.62 17.84 15.38
N THR A 750 -15.60 18.83 14.49
CA THR A 750 -15.01 18.71 13.16
C THR A 750 -14.30 19.99 12.75
N SER A 751 -13.14 19.86 12.11
CA SER A 751 -12.44 20.99 11.51
C SER A 751 -13.13 21.44 10.24
N ILE A 752 -13.37 22.74 10.11
CA ILE A 752 -13.92 23.34 8.89
C ILE A 752 -12.78 23.47 7.87
N PRO A 753 -12.98 23.10 6.59
CA PRO A 753 -11.96 23.26 5.55
C PRO A 753 -11.53 24.73 5.40
N PHE A 754 -10.23 24.92 5.14
CA PHE A 754 -9.58 26.23 5.08
C PHE A 754 -10.14 27.10 3.93
N GLY A 755 -10.45 28.37 4.22
CA GLY A 755 -10.76 29.38 3.18
C GLY A 755 -11.92 30.32 3.50
N LEU A 756 -12.74 30.03 4.51
CA LEU A 756 -13.82 30.91 4.96
C LEU A 756 -13.25 32.04 5.84
N MET A 757 -13.12 33.23 5.24
CA MET A 757 -12.57 34.43 5.87
C MET A 757 -13.59 35.55 5.80
N PHE A 758 -13.73 36.30 6.90
CA PHE A 758 -14.41 37.60 6.87
C PHE A 758 -13.49 38.66 7.45
N ALA A 759 -13.53 39.86 6.87
CA ALA A 759 -12.71 40.99 7.28
C ALA A 759 -13.59 42.05 7.93
N LEU A 760 -13.26 42.45 9.16
CA LEU A 760 -13.85 43.61 9.82
C LEU A 760 -13.03 44.85 9.46
N LYS A 761 -13.61 45.74 8.64
CA LYS A 761 -12.97 47.00 8.23
C LYS A 761 -13.27 48.07 9.30
N ASN A 762 -12.24 48.66 9.90
CA ASN A 762 -12.39 49.81 10.78
C ASN A 762 -12.01 51.08 9.98
N ILE A 763 -12.90 52.07 9.91
CA ILE A 763 -12.56 53.38 9.33
C ILE A 763 -11.96 54.20 10.47
N ASN A 764 -10.66 54.50 10.40
CA ASN A 764 -9.97 55.32 11.40
C ASN A 764 -10.28 56.81 11.18
N SER A 765 -10.29 57.60 12.25
CA SER A 765 -10.39 59.07 12.19
C SER A 765 -9.14 59.65 11.48
N THR A 766 -9.31 60.59 10.55
CA THR A 766 -8.22 61.23 9.79
C THR A 766 -8.31 62.75 9.86
N ALA A 767 -7.17 63.43 9.96
CA ALA A 767 -7.07 64.88 9.89
C ALA A 767 -6.27 65.30 8.67
N GLN A 768 -6.74 66.31 7.94
CA GLN A 768 -6.04 66.88 6.79
C GLN A 768 -6.05 68.41 6.87
N LEU A 769 -4.88 69.01 6.63
CA LEU A 769 -4.75 70.45 6.46
C LEU A 769 -5.10 70.82 5.01
N VAL A 770 -6.10 71.68 4.85
CA VAL A 770 -6.52 72.22 3.55
C VAL A 770 -5.96 73.63 3.45
N LEU A 771 -5.02 73.81 2.52
CA LEU A 771 -4.45 75.11 2.17
C LEU A 771 -5.31 75.79 1.09
N PRO A 772 -5.43 77.12 1.09
CA PRO A 772 -5.99 77.86 -0.03
C PRO A 772 -5.23 77.56 -1.33
N VAL A 773 -5.94 77.46 -2.46
CA VAL A 773 -5.37 77.03 -3.75
C VAL A 773 -4.12 77.86 -4.12
N ASN A 774 -3.03 77.15 -4.47
CA ASN A 774 -1.72 77.69 -4.90
C ASN A 774 -0.92 78.49 -3.85
N LYS A 775 -1.15 78.29 -2.54
CA LYS A 775 -0.29 78.87 -1.49
C LYS A 775 0.53 77.81 -0.75
N CYS A 776 1.82 78.08 -0.56
CA CYS A 776 2.73 77.35 0.32
C CYS A 776 2.91 78.16 1.62
N LEU A 777 3.05 77.47 2.76
CA LEU A 777 3.31 78.12 4.04
C LEU A 777 4.77 78.58 4.13
N PHE A 778 5.05 79.77 4.63
CA PHE A 778 6.42 80.27 4.85
C PHE A 778 6.79 80.43 6.34
N ALA A 779 8.02 80.04 6.71
CA ALA A 779 8.54 80.25 8.06
C ALA A 779 8.85 81.74 8.30
N GLY A 780 8.49 82.26 9.46
CA GLY A 780 8.63 83.65 9.86
C GLY A 780 7.42 84.54 9.53
N ILE A 781 6.35 83.98 8.95
CA ILE A 781 5.14 84.71 8.52
C ILE A 781 3.90 84.04 9.11
N GLU A 782 2.91 84.86 9.45
CA GLU A 782 1.61 84.41 9.94
C GLU A 782 0.69 84.07 8.75
N GLU A 783 0.29 82.81 8.61
CA GLU A 783 -0.55 82.35 7.50
C GLU A 783 -1.80 81.58 7.97
N MET A 784 -2.93 81.81 7.29
CA MET A 784 -4.22 81.19 7.61
C MET A 784 -4.45 79.92 6.78
N SER A 785 -4.90 78.85 7.44
CA SER A 785 -5.26 77.57 6.80
C SER A 785 -6.43 76.88 7.52
N THR A 786 -7.07 75.91 6.88
CA THR A 786 -8.22 75.19 7.44
C THR A 786 -7.87 73.73 7.75
N LEU A 787 -7.98 73.35 9.02
CA LEU A 787 -7.79 71.98 9.49
C LEU A 787 -9.11 71.22 9.42
N SER A 788 -9.20 70.23 8.55
CA SER A 788 -10.37 69.34 8.41
C SER A 788 -10.15 68.02 9.17
N LEU A 789 -11.11 67.66 10.01
CA LEU A 789 -11.11 66.46 10.84
C LEU A 789 -12.26 65.55 10.42
N GLN A 790 -11.97 64.35 9.93
CA GLN A 790 -12.96 63.32 9.63
C GLN A 790 -12.94 62.25 10.74
N PHE A 791 -14.08 62.02 11.38
CA PHE A 791 -14.18 61.07 12.50
C PHE A 791 -14.66 59.68 12.04
N GLY A 792 -13.96 58.63 12.50
CA GLY A 792 -14.25 57.24 12.18
C GLY A 792 -15.42 56.63 12.98
N THR A 793 -15.91 55.45 12.56
CA THR A 793 -17.12 54.80 13.10
C THR A 793 -17.03 54.36 14.57
N LYS A 794 -15.84 54.35 15.18
CA LYS A 794 -15.65 54.09 16.62
C LYS A 794 -16.15 55.24 17.50
N LEU A 795 -16.23 56.45 16.97
CA LEU A 795 -16.64 57.65 17.69
C LEU A 795 -18.13 57.95 17.44
N LYS A 796 -19.03 57.07 17.89
CA LYS A 796 -20.46 57.40 18.05
C LYS A 796 -20.74 58.24 19.31
N LYS A 797 -19.69 58.67 20.03
CA LYS A 797 -19.79 59.41 21.30
C LYS A 797 -19.35 60.86 21.11
N ILE A 798 -19.99 61.76 21.85
CA ILE A 798 -19.80 63.21 21.80
C ILE A 798 -18.34 63.55 22.16
N VAL A 799 -17.63 64.21 21.23
CA VAL A 799 -16.30 64.77 21.50
C VAL A 799 -16.49 66.08 22.26
N GLU A 800 -16.03 66.13 23.51
CA GLU A 800 -16.25 67.30 24.38
C GLU A 800 -15.15 68.35 24.22
N LYS A 801 -13.89 67.93 24.06
CA LYS A 801 -12.72 68.81 23.95
C LYS A 801 -11.71 68.28 22.93
N ILE A 802 -11.13 69.20 22.15
CA ILE A 802 -10.01 68.92 21.24
C ILE A 802 -8.80 69.69 21.75
N ARG A 803 -7.70 68.99 22.05
CA ARG A 803 -6.42 69.58 22.44
C ARG A 803 -5.45 69.51 21.25
N LEU A 804 -4.95 70.66 20.83
CA LEU A 804 -3.96 70.80 19.78
C LEU A 804 -2.60 71.07 20.43
N HIS A 805 -1.55 70.35 20.03
CA HIS A 805 -0.17 70.66 20.44
C HIS A 805 0.78 70.60 19.24
N SER A 806 1.74 71.51 19.17
CA SER A 806 2.73 71.58 18.08
C SER A 806 4.14 71.21 18.54
N THR A 807 5.03 71.04 17.57
CA THR A 807 6.48 70.96 17.81
C THR A 807 7.06 72.31 18.27
N PRO A 808 8.17 72.33 19.02
CA PRO A 808 8.90 73.56 19.33
C PRO A 808 9.22 74.36 18.05
N GLY A 809 9.01 75.68 18.09
CA GLY A 809 9.19 76.57 16.95
C GLY A 809 7.93 76.78 16.09
N LEU A 810 6.89 75.93 16.19
CA LEU A 810 5.58 76.18 15.57
C LEU A 810 4.60 76.69 16.62
N THR A 811 4.01 77.85 16.37
CA THR A 811 2.91 78.39 17.18
C THR A 811 1.69 78.61 16.30
N PHE A 812 0.49 78.52 16.88
CA PHE A 812 -0.75 78.66 16.15
C PHE A 812 -1.84 79.34 16.97
N CYS A 813 -2.84 79.88 16.29
CA CYS A 813 -3.94 80.62 16.88
C CYS A 813 -5.24 80.43 16.07
N LEU A 814 -6.41 80.45 16.73
CA LEU A 814 -7.70 80.44 16.03
C LEU A 814 -8.02 81.83 15.46
N GLU A 815 -8.89 81.89 14.44
CA GLU A 815 -9.23 83.13 13.73
C GLU A 815 -9.63 84.31 14.66
N ASP A 816 -10.34 84.01 15.76
CA ASP A 816 -10.87 85.00 16.72
C ASP A 816 -9.90 85.40 17.85
N ARG A 817 -8.65 84.91 17.83
CA ARG A 817 -7.66 85.18 18.89
C ARG A 817 -6.37 85.81 18.33
N THR A 818 -5.69 86.58 19.17
CA THR A 818 -4.44 87.28 18.83
C THR A 818 -3.18 86.64 19.44
N GLU A 819 -3.31 85.78 20.44
CA GLU A 819 -2.18 85.15 21.12
C GLU A 819 -1.78 83.81 20.46
N PHE A 820 -0.55 83.75 19.95
CA PHE A 820 0.03 82.52 19.40
C PHE A 820 0.50 81.58 20.53
N CYS A 821 0.08 80.32 20.47
CA CYS A 821 0.40 79.29 21.47
C CYS A 821 0.95 78.02 20.81
N SER A 822 1.78 77.26 21.52
CA SER A 822 2.22 75.91 21.10
C SER A 822 1.22 74.81 21.49
N GLU A 823 0.26 75.15 22.34
CA GLU A 823 -0.77 74.24 22.84
C GLU A 823 -2.09 74.99 23.08
N MET A 824 -3.20 74.42 22.63
CA MET A 824 -4.53 75.06 22.75
C MET A 824 -5.65 74.03 22.94
N TYR A 825 -6.67 74.41 23.70
CA TYR A 825 -7.92 73.64 23.83
C TYR A 825 -9.05 74.32 23.06
N VAL A 826 -9.69 73.56 22.18
CA VAL A 826 -10.86 73.99 21.41
C VAL A 826 -12.09 73.26 21.94
N LYS A 827 -13.11 74.03 22.34
CA LYS A 827 -14.43 73.47 22.66
C LYS A 827 -15.10 73.10 21.35
N SER A 828 -15.58 71.85 21.24
CA SER A 828 -16.20 71.33 20.02
C SER A 828 -17.43 72.16 19.61
N PRO A 829 -17.51 72.68 18.37
CA PRO A 829 -18.75 73.23 17.85
C PRO A 829 -19.67 72.09 17.37
N LEU A 830 -20.73 71.82 18.14
CA LEU A 830 -22.00 71.16 17.76
C LEU A 830 -22.16 69.63 17.84
N SER A 831 -23.40 69.28 18.20
CA SER A 831 -24.05 67.96 18.24
C SER A 831 -24.12 67.32 16.85
N MET A 832 -23.60 66.10 16.71
CA MET A 832 -23.52 65.39 15.44
C MET A 832 -24.89 65.00 14.87
N ASN A 833 -25.42 65.82 13.97
CA ASN A 833 -26.42 65.38 12.99
C ASN A 833 -25.84 65.58 11.58
N SER A 834 -25.36 64.49 10.99
CA SER A 834 -25.19 64.22 9.53
C SER A 834 -23.94 64.65 8.73
N SER A 835 -22.91 65.30 9.30
CA SER A 835 -21.62 65.43 8.59
C SER A 835 -20.43 64.96 9.44
N HIS A 836 -19.78 63.85 9.05
CA HIS A 836 -18.63 63.24 9.73
C HIS A 836 -17.32 64.06 9.68
N SER A 837 -17.38 65.35 9.31
CA SER A 837 -16.22 66.22 9.17
C SER A 837 -16.37 67.55 9.91
N VAL A 838 -15.35 67.98 10.66
CA VAL A 838 -15.26 69.29 11.32
C VAL A 838 -14.11 70.09 10.70
N SER A 839 -14.34 71.33 10.28
CA SER A 839 -13.32 72.23 9.73
C SER A 839 -13.02 73.37 10.71
N LEU A 840 -11.74 73.57 11.04
CA LEU A 840 -11.25 74.58 11.98
C LEU A 840 -10.28 75.55 11.25
N PRO A 841 -10.57 76.86 11.16
CA PRO A 841 -9.64 77.84 10.64
C PRO A 841 -8.54 78.15 11.67
N ILE A 842 -7.27 77.99 11.31
CA ILE A 842 -6.09 78.14 12.17
C ILE A 842 -5.03 78.99 11.45
N LYS A 843 -4.51 79.99 12.16
CA LYS A 843 -3.31 80.76 11.79
C LYS A 843 -2.06 80.08 12.34
N PHE A 844 -1.05 79.89 11.50
CA PHE A 844 0.23 79.30 11.89
C PHE A 844 1.37 80.33 11.79
N PHE A 845 2.31 80.24 12.71
CA PHE A 845 3.58 80.97 12.71
C PHE A 845 4.71 80.01 13.09
N ALA A 846 5.63 79.77 12.14
CA ALA A 846 6.83 78.95 12.37
C ALA A 846 8.06 79.85 12.53
N GLN A 847 8.83 79.66 13.60
CA GLN A 847 10.07 80.39 13.85
C GLN A 847 11.14 80.01 12.81
N LEU A 848 11.87 81.01 12.31
CA LEU A 848 13.00 80.79 11.42
C LEU A 848 14.09 79.96 12.13
N PRO A 849 14.53 78.82 11.57
CA PRO A 849 15.55 77.96 12.17
C PRO A 849 16.94 78.63 12.12
N PRO A 850 17.87 78.24 13.01
CA PRO A 850 19.26 78.67 12.93
C PRO A 850 19.88 78.20 11.60
N LEU A 851 20.28 79.15 10.75
CA LEU A 851 20.61 78.98 9.32
C LEU A 851 21.92 78.20 9.02
N LYS A 852 22.43 77.35 9.92
CA LYS A 852 23.69 76.60 9.71
C LYS A 852 23.59 75.48 8.67
N ASP A 853 22.41 74.89 8.46
CA ASP A 853 22.27 73.62 7.71
C ASP A 853 21.57 73.75 6.34
N HIS A 854 21.32 74.98 5.85
CA HIS A 854 20.68 75.26 4.55
C HIS A 854 19.45 74.37 4.16
N PRO A 855 18.47 74.08 5.03
CA PRO A 855 17.23 73.45 4.57
C PRO A 855 16.45 74.45 3.68
N ARG A 856 15.72 73.97 2.66
CA ARG A 856 14.74 74.79 1.92
C ARG A 856 13.33 74.76 2.54
N ILE A 857 13.04 73.72 3.32
CA ILE A 857 11.74 73.44 3.93
C ILE A 857 11.96 73.04 5.40
N VAL A 858 11.13 73.57 6.29
CA VAL A 858 11.07 73.28 7.72
C VAL A 858 9.81 72.47 8.00
N GLN A 859 9.96 71.24 8.48
CA GLN A 859 8.83 70.36 8.78
C GLN A 859 8.48 70.44 10.27
N HIS A 860 7.22 70.77 10.55
CA HIS A 860 6.65 70.75 11.89
C HIS A 860 5.52 69.72 11.99
N LYS A 861 5.19 69.32 13.22
CA LYS A 861 4.06 68.39 13.47
C LYS A 861 3.04 69.04 14.38
N LEU A 862 1.78 68.85 14.05
CA LEU A 862 0.63 69.22 14.87
C LEU A 862 -0.08 67.94 15.31
N TRP A 863 -0.18 67.76 16.61
CA TRP A 863 -0.90 66.66 17.23
C TRP A 863 -2.25 67.14 17.73
N ILE A 864 -3.26 66.33 17.45
CA ILE A 864 -4.67 66.61 17.72
C ILE A 864 -5.15 65.48 18.61
N LYS A 865 -5.41 65.81 19.87
CA LYS A 865 -5.93 64.89 20.87
C LYS A 865 -7.43 65.14 21.04
N CYS A 866 -8.24 64.15 20.70
CA CYS A 866 -9.69 64.23 20.84
C CYS A 866 -10.11 63.51 22.12
N GLU A 867 -10.66 64.25 23.07
CA GLU A 867 -11.16 63.69 24.34
C GLU A 867 -12.66 63.38 24.23
N THR A 868 -13.00 62.12 24.50
CA THR A 868 -14.39 61.62 24.48
C THR A 868 -14.92 61.43 25.90
N SER A 869 -16.25 61.43 26.06
CA SER A 869 -16.91 61.24 27.36
C SER A 869 -16.60 59.91 28.06
N SER A 870 -16.02 58.91 27.37
CA SER A 870 -15.62 57.62 27.96
C SER A 870 -14.14 57.52 28.37
N GLY A 871 -13.36 58.61 28.27
CA GLY A 871 -11.94 58.60 28.63
C GLY A 871 -11.02 57.94 27.60
N ASP A 872 -11.55 57.57 26.43
CA ASP A 872 -10.74 57.08 25.31
C ASP A 872 -10.05 58.27 24.63
N GLU A 873 -8.73 58.20 24.48
CA GLU A 873 -7.89 59.22 23.87
C GLU A 873 -7.42 58.77 22.48
N GLU A 874 -7.89 59.41 21.41
CA GLU A 874 -7.28 59.28 20.09
C GLU A 874 -6.36 60.48 19.81
N MET A 875 -5.11 60.20 19.39
CA MET A 875 -4.15 61.19 18.93
C MET A 875 -3.94 61.07 17.41
N ILE A 876 -4.17 62.17 16.70
CA ILE A 876 -3.94 62.28 15.26
C ILE A 876 -2.76 63.23 15.04
N CYS A 877 -1.77 62.83 14.24
CA CYS A 877 -0.61 63.66 13.92
C CYS A 877 -0.69 64.13 12.46
N VAL A 878 -0.55 65.43 12.25
CA VAL A 878 -0.49 66.08 10.93
C VAL A 878 0.90 66.71 10.77
N SER A 879 1.60 66.37 9.69
CA SER A 879 2.86 67.02 9.32
C SER A 879 2.58 68.27 8.48
N ILE A 880 3.27 69.37 8.78
CA ILE A 880 3.10 70.68 8.15
C ILE A 880 4.48 71.17 7.69
N ASP A 881 4.60 71.47 6.40
CA ASP A 881 5.86 71.86 5.77
C ASP A 881 5.86 73.38 5.47
N PHE A 882 6.88 74.10 5.96
CA PHE A 882 7.06 75.55 5.77
C PHE A 882 8.29 75.83 4.90
N ASN A 883 8.16 76.63 3.85
CA ASN A 883 9.26 77.10 3.01
C ASN A 883 10.00 78.28 3.67
N LEU A 884 11.28 78.43 3.37
CA LEU A 884 12.07 79.58 3.84
C LEU A 884 11.98 80.75 2.84
N PRO A 885 11.53 81.94 3.27
CA PRO A 885 11.37 83.09 2.36
C PRO A 885 12.71 83.75 1.98
N LEU A 886 13.74 83.60 2.82
CA LEU A 886 15.06 84.19 2.62
C LEU A 886 16.16 83.29 3.17
N THR A 887 17.32 83.30 2.51
CA THR A 887 18.55 82.64 2.98
C THR A 887 19.65 83.67 3.18
N VAL A 888 20.32 83.59 4.33
CA VAL A 888 21.43 84.51 4.69
C VAL A 888 22.73 83.73 4.70
N THR A 889 23.72 84.19 3.95
CA THR A 889 25.08 83.65 3.91
C THR A 889 26.06 84.73 4.36
N HIS A 890 27.09 84.39 5.14
CA HIS A 890 28.12 85.34 5.54
C HIS A 890 29.50 84.82 5.15
N ARG A 891 30.38 85.72 4.72
CA ARG A 891 31.78 85.46 4.37
C ARG A 891 32.67 86.47 5.05
N LEU A 892 33.78 86.00 5.61
CA LEU A 892 34.75 86.85 6.27
C LEU A 892 35.95 87.08 5.33
N HIS A 893 36.13 88.32 4.90
CA HIS A 893 37.23 88.77 4.07
C HIS A 893 38.32 89.42 4.94
N THR A 894 39.58 89.30 4.55
CA THR A 894 40.71 89.92 5.29
C THR A 894 41.54 90.73 4.31
N CYS A 895 41.79 92.01 4.62
CA CYS A 895 42.70 92.86 3.86
C CYS A 895 43.64 93.56 4.84
N HIS A 896 44.94 93.25 4.74
CA HIS A 896 45.97 93.62 5.71
C HIS A 896 45.54 93.32 7.16
N TYR A 897 45.45 94.33 8.01
CA TYR A 897 45.12 94.21 9.42
C TYR A 897 43.61 94.34 9.71
N ARG A 898 42.75 94.46 8.68
CA ARG A 898 41.29 94.61 8.84
C ARG A 898 40.55 93.37 8.33
N LYS A 899 39.51 92.97 9.07
CA LYS A 899 38.55 91.93 8.67
C LYS A 899 37.26 92.61 8.25
N PHE A 900 36.68 92.13 7.15
CA PHE A 900 35.40 92.59 6.62
C PHE A 900 34.43 91.42 6.65
N VAL A 901 33.25 91.61 7.19
CA VAL A 901 32.17 90.61 7.15
C VAL A 901 31.22 90.99 6.03
N GLY A 902 31.21 90.18 4.98
CA GLY A 902 30.24 90.25 3.90
C GLY A 902 29.01 89.40 4.26
N ILE A 903 27.84 90.00 4.42
CA ILE A 903 26.58 89.27 4.58
C ILE A 903 25.80 89.41 3.28
N ASN A 904 25.44 88.27 2.66
CA ASN A 904 24.61 88.21 1.48
C ASN A 904 23.26 87.55 1.82
N ILE A 905 22.17 88.26 1.50
CA ILE A 905 20.79 87.82 1.74
C ILE A 905 20.16 87.54 0.37
N ALA A 906 19.81 86.28 0.12
CA ALA A 906 19.09 85.86 -1.08
C ALA A 906 17.61 85.63 -0.75
N CYS A 907 16.72 86.36 -1.42
CA CYS A 907 15.28 86.13 -1.32
C CYS A 907 14.84 84.98 -2.23
N HIS A 908 13.94 84.12 -1.77
CA HIS A 908 13.37 83.00 -2.54
C HIS A 908 11.89 83.21 -2.90
N THR A 909 11.38 84.41 -2.66
CA THR A 909 10.00 84.83 -2.88
C THR A 909 9.98 86.10 -3.72
N ASP A 910 8.93 86.33 -4.49
CA ASP A 910 8.73 87.57 -5.28
C ASP A 910 8.42 88.82 -4.42
N TRP A 911 8.74 88.79 -3.12
CA TRP A 911 8.43 89.86 -2.19
C TRP A 911 9.55 90.90 -2.14
N SER A 912 9.18 92.18 -2.23
CA SER A 912 10.11 93.29 -2.00
C SER A 912 10.33 93.48 -0.50
N LEU A 913 11.33 92.81 0.06
CA LEU A 913 11.75 92.98 1.45
C LEU A 913 12.79 94.10 1.55
N ALA A 914 12.53 95.08 2.43
CA ALA A 914 13.45 96.18 2.72
C ALA A 914 13.97 96.05 4.16
N LEU A 915 15.29 96.06 4.33
CA LEU A 915 15.93 95.92 5.63
C LEU A 915 16.14 97.31 6.24
N MET A 916 15.26 97.69 7.17
CA MET A 916 15.16 99.08 7.67
C MET A 916 16.28 99.46 8.64
N ILE A 917 16.73 98.54 9.51
CA ILE A 917 17.75 98.81 10.53
C ILE A 917 18.66 97.58 10.67
N PRO A 918 19.78 97.49 9.93
CA PRO A 918 20.76 96.43 10.13
C PRO A 918 21.62 96.70 11.37
N GLU A 919 21.42 95.96 12.46
CA GLU A 919 22.28 95.97 13.64
C GLU A 919 22.98 94.61 13.82
N ILE A 920 24.30 94.63 14.03
CA ILE A 920 25.06 93.45 14.46
C ILE A 920 25.37 93.59 15.95
N ILE A 921 24.83 92.66 16.73
CA ILE A 921 25.06 92.58 18.17
C ILE A 921 26.16 91.54 18.40
N GLY A 922 27.35 92.00 18.79
CA GLY A 922 28.47 91.13 19.17
C GLY A 922 28.19 90.45 20.51
N VAL A 923 27.87 89.16 20.50
CA VAL A 923 27.57 88.37 21.70
C VAL A 923 28.85 87.75 22.26
N SER A 924 29.71 88.55 22.91
CA SER A 924 30.74 88.02 23.83
C SER A 924 31.32 89.10 24.75
N PRO A 925 31.34 88.89 26.08
CA PRO A 925 31.92 89.82 27.03
C PRO A 925 33.39 89.46 27.26
N THR A 926 34.34 90.28 26.78
CA THR A 926 35.62 90.64 27.44
C THR A 926 36.64 91.20 26.43
N ASN A 927 37.19 92.37 26.77
CA ASN A 927 38.36 93.04 26.19
C ASN A 927 38.27 93.57 24.74
N SER A 928 37.78 94.81 24.69
CA SER A 928 37.97 95.86 23.69
C SER A 928 39.32 95.87 22.97
N VAL A 929 39.36 95.39 21.73
CA VAL A 929 40.33 95.83 20.70
C VAL A 929 39.70 95.89 19.28
N VAL A 930 38.46 95.45 19.09
CA VAL A 930 37.80 95.42 17.76
C VAL A 930 36.65 96.42 17.72
N GLU A 931 36.88 97.58 17.11
CA GLU A 931 35.79 98.49 16.71
C GLU A 931 35.11 97.94 15.46
N LEU A 932 33.81 97.63 15.57
CA LEU A 932 32.97 97.29 14.42
C LEU A 932 32.43 98.58 13.81
N THR A 933 32.87 98.91 12.61
CA THR A 933 32.42 100.08 11.85
C THR A 933 31.60 99.65 10.64
N SER A 934 30.31 99.98 10.61
CA SER A 934 29.49 99.67 9.43
C SER A 934 29.98 100.46 8.21
N LEU A 935 30.25 99.79 7.09
CA LEU A 935 30.66 100.43 5.84
C LEU A 935 29.47 100.66 4.88
N ASN A 936 28.25 100.39 5.34
CA ASN A 936 27.05 100.59 4.52
C ASN A 936 26.63 102.07 4.52
N PRO A 937 26.18 102.61 3.37
CA PRO A 937 25.70 103.99 3.29
C PRO A 937 24.47 104.18 4.20
N THR A 938 24.49 105.22 5.03
CA THR A 938 23.49 105.47 6.09
C THR A 938 22.19 106.12 5.60
N CYS A 939 21.87 106.10 4.29
CA CYS A 939 20.80 106.94 3.75
C CYS A 939 19.75 106.28 2.83
N ASP A 940 19.77 104.96 2.59
CA ASP A 940 18.65 104.29 1.87
C ASP A 940 18.36 102.88 2.43
N PRO A 941 17.08 102.47 2.56
CA PRO A 941 16.72 101.13 2.99
C PRO A 941 17.20 100.09 1.96
N LEU A 942 17.97 99.11 2.43
CA LEU A 942 18.56 98.08 1.57
C LEU A 942 17.47 97.13 1.10
N THR A 943 17.17 97.16 -0.20
CA THR A 943 16.25 96.23 -0.87
C THR A 943 16.96 94.89 -1.10
N ALA A 944 16.38 93.79 -0.62
CA ALA A 944 16.98 92.45 -0.54
C ALA A 944 17.18 91.71 -1.89
N GLU A 945 17.41 92.44 -2.99
CA GLU A 945 17.94 91.88 -4.23
C GLU A 945 19.47 92.01 -4.20
N ASP A 946 20.15 90.91 -3.85
CA ASP A 946 21.62 90.76 -3.81
C ASP A 946 22.39 91.88 -3.09
N CYS A 947 21.93 92.22 -1.88
CA CYS A 947 22.65 93.13 -1.00
C CYS A 947 23.86 92.43 -0.36
N MET A 948 25.07 92.85 -0.75
CA MET A 948 26.29 92.60 0.04
C MET A 948 26.47 93.71 1.08
N LEU A 949 26.16 93.39 2.33
CA LEU A 949 26.48 94.26 3.47
C LEU A 949 27.96 94.06 3.81
N TRP A 950 28.76 95.13 3.76
CA TRP A 950 30.16 95.14 4.20
C TRP A 950 30.25 95.82 5.56
N ILE A 951 30.81 95.13 6.55
CA ILE A 951 31.06 95.67 7.89
C ILE A 951 32.50 95.37 8.28
#